data_AF-A0A3D4QNA9-F1
#
_entry.id   AF-A0A3D4QNA9-F1
#
_cell.length_a   1.000
_cell.length_b   1.000
_cell.length_c   1.000
_cell.angle_alpha   90.00
_cell.angle_beta   90.00
_cell.angle_gamma   90.00
#
_symmetry.space_group_name_H-M   'P 1'
#
loop_
_entity.id
_entity.type
_entity.pdbx_description
1 polymer ?
#
loop_
_entity_poly.entity_id
_entity_poly.type
_entity_poly.pdbx_seq_one_letter_code
_entity_poly.pdbx_strand_id
1 'polypeptide(L)'
;MFFMKLFAAFLARFSPPVTNHGGRGDDVITGGDGRDKIYGRDGDDTLDGAGGNDKIYGGNGDDVIEGGAGNDHVHGDRGDDIVSGGAGNDHVDGGSGNDVLSGGTGNDHIDGGSGDDDIDGGDGRDLVHAGSGNDVVNGGAGKDFIDGDRGDDIVSGGAGSDHVKGGKGDDTAVYVMGDNGGSRDTYEGGKGVDTLRLDLTQAEWLRADVQRDVRDYLEFIDDHTGRKGEADGKWFTFSAFGLKAKEFENLKVVVDGVEIDPADQGVIANDDAFVTTGEDAAVSGSVLTNDLVPDLVASVTLVSGPAQGNLTFNADGTFAYDPGNAFNHLGAGETATQTFTYRVTDADGDSDEGLVTLTITGTNDGPVAAADVIAGGVEDTALVIPAGDLLANDTDADANDTLTISAVGAPQGGTVALNGNGDVVFTPAPNYSGPASFTYTVVDGAGAQSTATVTFEIEATADQPVLTVQDVSGQAGQPVALDIAAALTDTDGSEVLSLTLSGLPAGSLLSAGTANANGTFTLAPGDLAGLTLTPPTGVSGDVTVQVTATATEQSNGASAAVTTAFILALPVANQAPDDIALDNSHVLENEKGWVVGSLTVSDPDAGDSHVLAVSDARFEIVAGQLKLKDGIALDFEATPSVSVDVTATDAGGLSRTETFVITVDDVPDTATPGSDLLIGSSGADVIDGLGGNDTIYGLGGDDLLIGGAGDDSLYGGAGNDELIGGTGDNVLDGGDGDDILRGGNGNNTVLAGAGNDEIYLGDGDNYVDGGDGDDIVEAGEFGNGDNELIGGAGDDDLSAGDGDNRVFAGIGNDIVDLGDGGNFVEGGDGDDEILVGNGDNVIHGGAGNDLIDGLDGDNTIYGDDGDDLVIVDDGDNRIFGGAGNDDLDAGDGDNYIEGGDGDDIIIVGDGDNEIYGGAGDDDIETGYG
;
A
#
# COMPACT_ATOMS: atom_id res chain seq x y z
N MET A 1 14.74 34.82 -6.07
CA MET A 1 14.85 34.02 -7.31
C MET A 1 14.94 32.51 -7.04
N PHE A 2 15.80 32.01 -6.16
CA PHE A 2 15.79 30.57 -5.81
C PHE A 2 14.71 30.20 -4.76
N PHE A 3 14.40 31.11 -3.84
CA PHE A 3 13.33 30.93 -2.83
C PHE A 3 11.91 31.27 -3.36
N MET A 4 11.78 31.84 -4.55
CA MET A 4 10.49 32.27 -5.14
C MET A 4 9.94 31.28 -6.17
N LYS A 5 10.75 30.33 -6.66
CA LYS A 5 10.28 29.19 -7.48
C LYS A 5 9.96 27.95 -6.64
N LEU A 6 10.34 27.97 -5.36
CA LEU A 6 10.08 26.89 -4.39
C LEU A 6 8.77 27.12 -3.61
N PHE A 7 8.09 28.24 -3.87
CA PHE A 7 6.88 28.69 -3.20
C PHE A 7 5.65 28.60 -4.13
N ALA A 8 5.85 28.53 -5.46
CA ALA A 8 4.78 28.29 -6.44
C ALA A 8 4.55 26.78 -6.70
N ALA A 9 5.61 25.96 -6.70
CA ALA A 9 5.49 24.49 -6.72
C ALA A 9 5.10 23.87 -5.35
N PHE A 10 4.58 24.70 -4.44
CA PHE A 10 4.09 24.32 -3.12
C PHE A 10 2.58 24.58 -2.99
N LEU A 11 1.98 25.40 -3.87
CA LEU A 11 0.52 25.56 -3.97
C LEU A 11 -0.07 24.48 -4.90
N ALA A 12 0.36 24.34 -6.17
CA ALA A 12 -0.04 23.30 -7.15
C ALA A 12 0.20 21.80 -6.76
N ARG A 13 -0.15 21.38 -5.56
CA ARG A 13 0.12 20.06 -4.97
C ARG A 13 -1.08 19.49 -4.23
N PHE A 14 -2.20 20.14 -4.42
CA PHE A 14 -3.11 20.27 -3.36
C PHE A 14 -4.54 19.89 -3.90
N SER A 15 -4.92 19.97 -5.21
CA SER A 15 -6.32 19.73 -5.67
C SER A 15 -6.90 18.41 -5.11
N PRO A 16 -7.94 18.48 -4.25
CA PRO A 16 -8.58 17.37 -3.57
C PRO A 16 -9.47 16.63 -4.62
N PRO A 17 -10.07 15.44 -4.40
CA PRO A 17 -10.98 14.61 -5.30
C PRO A 17 -12.54 14.84 -5.34
N VAL A 18 -13.34 14.33 -6.33
CA VAL A 18 -14.84 14.34 -6.46
C VAL A 18 -15.50 13.06 -7.06
N THR A 19 -16.85 12.96 -7.20
CA THR A 19 -17.64 11.73 -7.57
C THR A 19 -19.01 11.85 -8.31
N ASN A 20 -19.13 11.60 -9.62
CA ASN A 20 -20.24 12.13 -10.41
C ASN A 20 -21.13 11.14 -11.18
N HIS A 21 -22.46 11.23 -11.17
CA HIS A 21 -23.31 10.15 -11.71
C HIS A 21 -24.56 10.51 -12.56
N GLY A 22 -24.51 10.26 -13.87
CA GLY A 22 -25.54 10.24 -14.91
C GLY A 22 -26.68 9.23 -14.78
N GLY A 23 -27.48 9.05 -15.83
CA GLY A 23 -28.89 8.64 -15.77
C GLY A 23 -29.22 7.23 -16.27
N ARG A 24 -30.09 7.15 -17.29
CA ARG A 24 -30.51 5.89 -17.97
C ARG A 24 -30.85 6.08 -19.48
N GLY A 25 -30.48 7.18 -20.13
CA GLY A 25 -30.41 7.34 -21.61
C GLY A 25 -29.18 8.17 -22.01
N ASP A 26 -28.94 8.46 -23.30
CA ASP A 26 -27.70 9.07 -23.85
C ASP A 26 -27.27 10.42 -23.17
N ASP A 27 -26.15 10.43 -22.46
CA ASP A 27 -25.68 11.36 -21.40
C ASP A 27 -24.18 11.74 -21.60
N VAL A 28 -23.84 12.97 -21.97
CA VAL A 28 -22.43 13.41 -22.16
C VAL A 28 -21.88 14.00 -20.83
N ILE A 29 -20.66 13.70 -20.32
CA ILE A 29 -20.13 14.18 -18.99
C ILE A 29 -18.59 14.35 -18.93
N THR A 30 -18.06 15.53 -18.68
CA THR A 30 -16.60 15.82 -18.67
C THR A 30 -16.01 16.07 -17.25
N GLY A 31 -14.68 16.10 -17.05
CA GLY A 31 -13.89 16.05 -15.80
C GLY A 31 -12.63 16.95 -15.81
N GLY A 32 -11.73 16.77 -14.84
CA GLY A 32 -10.99 17.79 -14.09
C GLY A 32 -9.46 17.93 -13.88
N ASP A 33 -8.93 19.04 -13.25
CA ASP A 33 -7.45 19.32 -13.12
C ASP A 33 -6.83 18.71 -11.82
N GLY A 34 -7.65 18.06 -11.00
CA GLY A 34 -7.36 17.46 -9.70
C GLY A 34 -7.38 15.92 -9.70
N ARG A 35 -8.42 15.25 -9.22
CA ARG A 35 -8.64 13.79 -9.16
C ARG A 35 -10.15 13.41 -9.10
N ASP A 36 -10.91 13.53 -10.20
CA ASP A 36 -12.38 13.23 -10.21
C ASP A 36 -12.80 11.76 -10.09
N LYS A 37 -14.11 11.59 -10.00
CA LYS A 37 -14.85 10.44 -10.54
C LYS A 37 -16.09 10.94 -11.29
N ILE A 38 -16.46 10.31 -12.40
CA ILE A 38 -17.60 10.61 -13.29
C ILE A 38 -18.24 9.32 -13.78
N TYR A 39 -19.55 9.28 -14.02
CA TYR A 39 -20.30 8.08 -14.39
C TYR A 39 -21.54 8.43 -15.24
N GLY A 40 -21.70 8.13 -16.53
CA GLY A 40 -22.90 8.44 -17.36
C GLY A 40 -24.08 7.46 -17.28
N ARG A 41 -23.86 6.20 -16.88
CA ARG A 41 -24.87 5.17 -16.52
C ARG A 41 -25.56 4.37 -17.64
N ASP A 42 -26.74 4.71 -18.21
CA ASP A 42 -27.25 3.97 -19.41
C ASP A 42 -27.50 5.01 -20.51
N GLY A 43 -27.18 4.76 -21.80
CA GLY A 43 -27.29 5.74 -22.89
C GLY A 43 -26.04 5.84 -23.77
N ASP A 44 -26.13 6.41 -24.99
CA ASP A 44 -25.01 6.83 -25.85
C ASP A 44 -24.37 8.18 -25.36
N ASP A 45 -23.42 8.06 -24.44
CA ASP A 45 -22.91 8.97 -23.43
C ASP A 45 -21.48 9.51 -23.75
N THR A 46 -21.29 10.76 -24.15
CA THR A 46 -19.94 11.29 -24.50
C THR A 46 -19.22 11.94 -23.30
N LEU A 47 -18.11 11.46 -22.78
CA LEU A 47 -17.51 11.95 -21.53
C LEU A 47 -16.14 12.68 -21.76
N ASP A 48 -15.45 13.33 -20.82
CA ASP A 48 -14.04 13.83 -20.98
C ASP A 48 -13.39 14.07 -19.61
N GLY A 49 -12.07 14.12 -19.43
CA GLY A 49 -11.39 14.27 -18.14
C GLY A 49 -10.45 15.45 -17.99
N ALA A 50 -10.01 16.08 -19.07
CA ALA A 50 -9.11 17.24 -18.98
C ALA A 50 -7.95 17.05 -17.92
N GLY A 51 -7.43 18.00 -17.11
CA GLY A 51 -6.15 17.84 -16.33
C GLY A 51 -6.09 16.76 -15.21
N GLY A 52 -5.44 16.96 -14.05
CA GLY A 52 -5.81 16.11 -12.90
C GLY A 52 -5.36 14.65 -12.82
N ASN A 53 -6.20 13.76 -12.28
CA ASN A 53 -5.97 12.32 -12.04
C ASN A 53 -7.34 11.65 -11.93
N ASP A 54 -8.16 11.80 -12.96
CA ASP A 54 -9.61 11.71 -12.78
C ASP A 54 -10.13 10.29 -12.85
N LYS A 55 -11.43 10.09 -12.71
CA LYS A 55 -12.10 8.83 -13.07
C LYS A 55 -13.37 9.13 -13.84
N ILE A 56 -13.73 8.33 -14.83
CA ILE A 56 -14.88 8.58 -15.71
C ILE A 56 -15.48 7.23 -16.11
N TYR A 57 -16.80 7.13 -16.26
CA TYR A 57 -17.52 5.88 -16.52
C TYR A 57 -18.75 6.09 -17.43
N GLY A 58 -18.60 6.02 -18.76
CA GLY A 58 -19.55 6.11 -19.87
C GLY A 58 -20.97 5.71 -19.53
N GLY A 59 -21.34 4.48 -19.79
CA GLY A 59 -22.55 3.94 -19.21
C GLY A 59 -23.11 2.76 -19.99
N ASN A 60 -24.17 2.97 -20.75
CA ASN A 60 -24.68 1.93 -21.65
C ASN A 60 -25.22 2.50 -22.95
N GLY A 61 -24.35 2.80 -23.90
CA GLY A 61 -24.66 3.15 -25.27
C GLY A 61 -23.37 3.59 -25.94
N ASP A 62 -23.47 4.19 -27.13
CA ASP A 62 -22.34 4.61 -27.97
C ASP A 62 -21.76 5.98 -27.52
N ASP A 63 -20.70 5.92 -26.70
CA ASP A 63 -20.17 6.87 -25.73
C ASP A 63 -18.82 7.50 -26.16
N VAL A 64 -18.73 8.77 -26.51
CA VAL A 64 -17.45 9.40 -26.93
C VAL A 64 -16.73 10.05 -25.74
N ILE A 65 -15.61 9.52 -25.26
CA ILE A 65 -14.93 10.01 -24.06
C ILE A 65 -13.58 10.74 -24.32
N GLU A 66 -13.10 11.65 -23.48
CA GLU A 66 -11.71 12.12 -23.45
C GLU A 66 -11.15 12.12 -22.00
N GLY A 67 -9.87 12.41 -21.77
CA GLY A 67 -9.19 12.12 -20.51
C GLY A 67 -8.29 13.23 -20.06
N GLY A 68 -7.62 13.89 -21.01
CA GLY A 68 -6.87 15.12 -20.80
C GLY A 68 -5.56 15.04 -19.99
N ALA A 69 -5.11 16.14 -19.40
CA ALA A 69 -3.76 16.36 -18.88
C ALA A 69 -3.50 15.92 -17.41
N GLY A 70 -3.53 14.63 -17.09
CA GLY A 70 -3.44 14.20 -15.70
C GLY A 70 -2.77 12.85 -15.43
N ASN A 71 -3.39 11.97 -14.65
CA ASN A 71 -3.20 10.51 -14.73
C ASN A 71 -4.59 9.92 -14.58
N ASP A 72 -5.36 10.03 -15.65
CA ASP A 72 -6.83 10.01 -15.57
C ASP A 72 -7.34 8.57 -15.68
N HIS A 73 -8.61 8.28 -15.41
CA HIS A 73 -9.12 6.91 -15.37
C HIS A 73 -10.52 6.81 -15.96
N VAL A 74 -10.55 6.75 -17.27
CA VAL A 74 -11.68 6.93 -18.13
C VAL A 74 -12.25 5.58 -18.60
N HIS A 75 -13.54 5.32 -18.49
CA HIS A 75 -14.22 4.12 -18.98
C HIS A 75 -15.40 4.52 -19.88
N GLY A 76 -15.67 3.87 -21.02
CA GLY A 76 -16.82 4.02 -21.92
C GLY A 76 -17.95 3.03 -21.70
N ASP A 77 -17.70 1.96 -20.96
CA ASP A 77 -18.70 0.98 -20.52
C ASP A 77 -19.49 0.20 -21.61
N ARG A 78 -20.60 0.65 -22.23
CA ARG A 78 -21.32 -0.21 -23.22
C ARG A 78 -21.93 0.48 -24.45
N GLY A 79 -21.16 0.70 -25.50
CA GLY A 79 -21.65 0.82 -26.88
C GLY A 79 -20.49 1.15 -27.81
N ASP A 80 -20.74 1.68 -29.00
CA ASP A 80 -19.72 2.09 -29.97
C ASP A 80 -19.14 3.48 -29.61
N ASP A 81 -18.10 3.47 -28.79
CA ASP A 81 -17.59 4.55 -27.96
C ASP A 81 -16.40 5.27 -28.63
N ILE A 82 -15.93 6.45 -28.21
CA ILE A 82 -14.73 7.10 -28.80
C ILE A 82 -13.91 7.74 -27.68
N VAL A 83 -12.90 7.11 -27.11
CA VAL A 83 -12.25 7.56 -25.86
C VAL A 83 -10.80 8.05 -25.96
N SER A 84 -10.48 9.31 -25.66
CA SER A 84 -9.11 9.86 -25.59
C SER A 84 -8.59 9.96 -24.15
N GLY A 85 -7.28 9.87 -23.94
CA GLY A 85 -6.60 9.89 -22.64
C GLY A 85 -5.90 11.21 -22.37
N GLY A 86 -5.49 11.96 -23.39
CA GLY A 86 -4.86 13.28 -23.22
C GLY A 86 -3.41 13.26 -22.73
N ALA A 87 -2.98 14.29 -21.98
CA ALA A 87 -1.58 14.53 -21.64
C ALA A 87 -1.16 14.12 -20.21
N GLY A 88 -1.01 12.83 -19.91
CA GLY A 88 -0.76 12.40 -18.53
C GLY A 88 -0.04 11.04 -18.36
N ASN A 89 -0.50 10.17 -17.46
CA ASN A 89 -0.30 8.71 -17.59
C ASN A 89 -1.68 8.10 -17.37
N ASP A 90 -2.49 8.20 -18.41
CA ASP A 90 -3.94 8.13 -18.28
C ASP A 90 -4.39 6.67 -18.41
N HIS A 91 -5.61 6.32 -18.00
CA HIS A 91 -6.17 4.97 -18.03
C HIS A 91 -7.54 5.01 -18.69
N VAL A 92 -7.59 4.83 -20.00
CA VAL A 92 -8.77 4.77 -20.84
C VAL A 92 -9.27 3.32 -20.99
N ASP A 93 -10.58 3.06 -20.97
CA ASP A 93 -11.24 1.78 -21.21
C ASP A 93 -12.47 2.02 -22.09
N GLY A 94 -12.56 1.45 -23.29
CA GLY A 94 -13.61 1.71 -24.26
C GLY A 94 -14.96 1.10 -23.91
N GLY A 95 -15.00 -0.06 -23.24
CA GLY A 95 -16.29 -0.67 -22.86
C GLY A 95 -16.81 -1.75 -23.82
N SER A 96 -17.96 -1.56 -24.48
CA SER A 96 -18.57 -2.63 -25.29
C SER A 96 -19.31 -2.14 -26.54
N GLY A 97 -18.56 -1.91 -27.61
CA GLY A 97 -19.03 -1.72 -28.98
C GLY A 97 -17.81 -1.45 -29.85
N ASN A 98 -17.99 -0.82 -31.01
CA ASN A 98 -16.94 -0.51 -31.97
C ASN A 98 -16.38 0.90 -31.70
N ASP A 99 -15.29 0.96 -30.96
CA ASP A 99 -14.87 2.14 -30.22
C ASP A 99 -13.69 2.86 -30.89
N VAL A 100 -13.43 4.15 -30.65
CA VAL A 100 -12.26 4.87 -31.22
C VAL A 100 -11.44 5.52 -30.11
N LEU A 101 -10.28 4.98 -29.76
CA LEU A 101 -9.56 5.39 -28.56
C LEU A 101 -8.24 6.13 -28.82
N SER A 102 -7.79 7.01 -27.93
CA SER A 102 -6.46 7.62 -27.98
C SER A 102 -5.80 7.77 -26.62
N GLY A 103 -4.48 7.65 -26.53
CA GLY A 103 -3.71 7.83 -25.28
C GLY A 103 -3.24 9.26 -25.07
N GLY A 104 -2.91 9.98 -26.15
CA GLY A 104 -2.44 11.36 -26.08
C GLY A 104 -0.93 11.50 -25.82
N THR A 105 -0.46 12.18 -24.77
CA THR A 105 0.99 12.32 -24.47
C THR A 105 1.30 11.92 -23.04
N GLY A 106 2.03 10.83 -22.80
CA GLY A 106 2.09 10.29 -21.46
C GLY A 106 2.79 8.94 -21.31
N ASN A 107 2.34 8.07 -20.39
CA ASN A 107 2.57 6.62 -20.49
C ASN A 107 1.22 5.97 -20.20
N ASP A 108 0.35 6.02 -21.20
CA ASP A 108 -1.09 5.89 -21.03
C ASP A 108 -1.50 4.40 -21.11
N HIS A 109 -2.63 4.01 -20.53
CA HIS A 109 -3.17 2.66 -20.48
C HIS A 109 -4.54 2.67 -21.14
N ILE A 110 -4.72 1.95 -22.24
CA ILE A 110 -5.95 1.99 -23.05
C ILE A 110 -6.47 0.56 -23.22
N ASP A 111 -7.66 0.25 -22.73
CA ASP A 111 -8.40 -0.98 -22.98
C ASP A 111 -9.52 -0.71 -24.00
N GLY A 112 -9.66 -1.54 -25.02
CA GLY A 112 -10.53 -1.33 -26.21
C GLY A 112 -11.99 -1.69 -25.98
N GLY A 113 -12.23 -2.76 -25.23
CA GLY A 113 -13.60 -3.22 -24.98
C GLY A 113 -14.03 -4.38 -25.88
N SER A 114 -15.21 -4.30 -26.50
CA SER A 114 -15.71 -5.35 -27.38
C SER A 114 -16.48 -4.83 -28.59
N GLY A 115 -15.78 -4.64 -29.70
CA GLY A 115 -16.29 -4.44 -31.06
C GLY A 115 -15.08 -4.19 -31.94
N ASP A 116 -15.28 -3.63 -33.13
CA ASP A 116 -14.24 -3.33 -34.13
C ASP A 116 -13.69 -1.91 -33.89
N ASP A 117 -12.62 -1.78 -33.10
CA ASP A 117 -12.17 -0.53 -32.44
C ASP A 117 -11.00 0.17 -33.18
N ASP A 118 -10.81 1.49 -33.11
CA ASP A 118 -9.71 2.28 -33.75
C ASP A 118 -8.89 3.07 -32.71
N ILE A 119 -7.68 2.63 -32.38
CA ILE A 119 -6.92 3.05 -31.20
C ILE A 119 -5.57 3.72 -31.55
N ASP A 120 -5.25 4.87 -30.97
CA ASP A 120 -3.96 5.59 -31.12
C ASP A 120 -3.28 5.91 -29.78
N GLY A 121 -2.23 5.16 -29.44
CA GLY A 121 -1.51 5.25 -28.17
C GLY A 121 -0.82 6.59 -27.87
N GLY A 122 -0.49 7.39 -28.90
CA GLY A 122 0.08 8.73 -28.68
C GLY A 122 1.57 8.77 -28.32
N ASP A 123 2.08 9.89 -27.78
CA ASP A 123 3.49 10.08 -27.45
C ASP A 123 3.79 9.54 -26.04
N GLY A 124 4.46 8.40 -25.88
CA GLY A 124 4.59 7.85 -24.53
C GLY A 124 5.28 6.51 -24.36
N ARG A 125 4.97 5.77 -23.30
CA ARG A 125 5.24 4.32 -23.22
C ARG A 125 3.91 3.67 -22.93
N ASP A 126 3.11 3.58 -23.97
CA ASP A 126 1.67 3.39 -23.83
C ASP A 126 1.35 1.88 -23.84
N LEU A 127 0.30 1.48 -23.13
CA LEU A 127 -0.15 0.09 -22.99
C LEU A 127 -1.56 0.00 -23.55
N VAL A 128 -1.73 -0.67 -24.69
CA VAL A 128 -2.98 -0.76 -25.45
C VAL A 128 -3.45 -2.21 -25.60
N HIS A 129 -4.70 -2.50 -25.25
CA HIS A 129 -5.37 -3.78 -25.47
C HIS A 129 -6.62 -3.54 -26.31
N ALA A 130 -6.74 -4.07 -27.52
CA ALA A 130 -7.81 -3.67 -28.44
C ALA A 130 -9.17 -4.35 -28.18
N GLY A 131 -9.24 -5.45 -27.44
CA GLY A 131 -10.53 -6.02 -27.06
C GLY A 131 -11.05 -7.13 -28.00
N SER A 132 -12.28 -7.04 -28.52
CA SER A 132 -12.77 -8.09 -29.42
C SER A 132 -13.66 -7.59 -30.54
N GLY A 133 -13.06 -7.41 -31.70
CA GLY A 133 -13.64 -7.26 -33.02
C GLY A 133 -12.47 -7.15 -33.97
N ASN A 134 -12.65 -6.53 -35.13
CA ASN A 134 -11.59 -6.32 -36.11
C ASN A 134 -11.04 -4.90 -35.98
N ASP A 135 -10.00 -4.75 -35.18
CA ASP A 135 -9.57 -3.47 -34.62
C ASP A 135 -8.44 -2.84 -35.44
N VAL A 136 -8.23 -1.54 -35.32
CA VAL A 136 -7.11 -0.79 -35.91
C VAL A 136 -6.33 -0.15 -34.77
N VAL A 137 -5.03 -0.40 -34.64
CA VAL A 137 -4.23 0.14 -33.54
C VAL A 137 -2.93 0.75 -34.03
N ASN A 138 -2.60 1.93 -33.51
CA ASN A 138 -1.32 2.60 -33.67
C ASN A 138 -0.71 2.91 -32.30
N GLY A 139 0.54 2.49 -32.06
CA GLY A 139 1.24 2.72 -30.79
C GLY A 139 1.73 4.13 -30.57
N GLY A 140 1.77 4.97 -31.60
CA GLY A 140 2.28 6.34 -31.49
C GLY A 140 3.81 6.39 -31.32
N ALA A 141 4.34 7.17 -30.39
CA ALA A 141 5.76 7.40 -30.23
C ALA A 141 6.28 7.08 -28.82
N GLY A 142 6.79 5.88 -28.60
CA GLY A 142 7.87 5.69 -27.64
C GLY A 142 8.29 4.26 -27.38
N LYS A 143 7.66 3.51 -26.46
CA LYS A 143 8.03 2.09 -26.26
C LYS A 143 6.81 1.27 -25.88
N ASP A 144 5.97 1.08 -26.86
CA ASP A 144 4.55 0.87 -26.64
C ASP A 144 4.24 -0.63 -26.64
N PHE A 145 3.21 -1.05 -25.92
CA PHE A 145 2.81 -2.45 -25.78
C PHE A 145 1.36 -2.61 -26.26
N ILE A 146 1.16 -3.35 -27.34
CA ILE A 146 -0.10 -3.46 -28.08
C ILE A 146 -0.52 -4.93 -28.24
N ASP A 147 -1.77 -5.26 -27.95
CA ASP A 147 -2.38 -6.57 -28.22
C ASP A 147 -3.75 -6.35 -28.90
N GLY A 148 -3.93 -6.80 -30.16
CA GLY A 148 -5.19 -6.68 -30.91
C GLY A 148 -6.26 -7.71 -30.49
N ASP A 149 -5.90 -8.68 -29.64
CA ASP A 149 -6.81 -9.64 -29.03
C ASP A 149 -7.66 -10.55 -29.94
N ARG A 150 -8.88 -10.18 -30.37
CA ARG A 150 -9.77 -11.09 -31.13
C ARG A 150 -10.56 -10.41 -32.25
N GLY A 151 -9.97 -10.35 -33.43
CA GLY A 151 -10.65 -10.45 -34.72
C GLY A 151 -9.61 -10.43 -35.80
N ASP A 152 -9.94 -9.86 -36.95
CA ASP A 152 -9.02 -9.69 -38.08
C ASP A 152 -8.44 -8.24 -38.05
N ASP A 153 -7.41 -8.01 -37.23
CA ASP A 153 -6.99 -6.70 -36.73
C ASP A 153 -5.88 -6.04 -37.58
N ILE A 154 -5.72 -4.71 -37.53
CA ILE A 154 -4.64 -3.94 -38.17
C ILE A 154 -3.82 -3.20 -37.12
N VAL A 155 -2.63 -3.69 -36.79
CA VAL A 155 -1.84 -3.17 -35.66
C VAL A 155 -0.48 -2.62 -36.06
N SER A 156 -0.08 -1.46 -35.53
CA SER A 156 1.22 -0.83 -35.75
C SER A 156 1.82 -0.31 -34.45
N GLY A 157 3.11 -0.55 -34.24
CA GLY A 157 3.83 -0.11 -33.04
C GLY A 157 4.23 1.37 -33.04
N GLY A 158 4.23 2.04 -34.20
CA GLY A 158 4.66 3.43 -34.30
C GLY A 158 6.19 3.63 -34.23
N ALA A 159 6.62 4.73 -33.63
CA ALA A 159 8.01 5.17 -33.54
C ALA A 159 8.61 4.86 -32.16
N GLY A 160 9.29 3.73 -32.00
CA GLY A 160 9.61 3.28 -30.66
C GLY A 160 10.20 1.90 -30.63
N SER A 161 10.45 1.31 -29.44
CA SER A 161 10.84 -0.11 -29.33
C SER A 161 9.69 -0.97 -28.84
N ASP A 162 8.81 -1.34 -29.76
CA ASP A 162 7.42 -1.65 -29.43
C ASP A 162 7.12 -3.15 -29.45
N HIS A 163 6.10 -3.58 -28.71
CA HIS A 163 5.66 -4.96 -28.65
C HIS A 163 4.22 -5.07 -29.14
N VAL A 164 4.01 -5.65 -30.32
CA VAL A 164 2.73 -5.72 -31.02
C VAL A 164 2.27 -7.17 -31.19
N LYS A 165 1.02 -7.47 -30.89
CA LYS A 165 0.37 -8.73 -31.25
C LYS A 165 -0.94 -8.45 -31.99
N GLY A 166 -1.20 -9.20 -33.07
CA GLY A 166 -2.45 -9.22 -33.84
C GLY A 166 -3.53 -9.86 -32.98
N GLY A 167 -3.53 -11.19 -32.83
CA GLY A 167 -4.38 -11.82 -31.84
C GLY A 167 -5.04 -13.09 -32.36
N LYS A 168 -6.36 -13.10 -32.50
CA LYS A 168 -7.09 -14.21 -33.10
C LYS A 168 -8.00 -13.73 -34.23
N GLY A 169 -7.49 -13.82 -35.44
CA GLY A 169 -8.22 -13.81 -36.70
C GLY A 169 -7.19 -13.75 -37.80
N ASP A 170 -7.55 -13.27 -38.98
CA ASP A 170 -6.64 -13.07 -40.10
C ASP A 170 -6.09 -11.61 -40.07
N ASP A 171 -5.04 -11.38 -39.29
CA ASP A 171 -4.56 -10.05 -38.86
C ASP A 171 -3.59 -9.40 -39.85
N THR A 172 -3.35 -8.09 -39.74
CA THR A 172 -2.35 -7.33 -40.51
C THR A 172 -1.49 -6.43 -39.61
N ALA A 173 -0.26 -6.84 -39.35
CA ALA A 173 0.67 -6.03 -38.56
C ALA A 173 1.54 -5.13 -39.46
N VAL A 174 1.55 -3.82 -39.21
CA VAL A 174 2.19 -2.80 -40.06
C VAL A 174 3.46 -2.25 -39.39
N TYR A 175 4.60 -2.48 -40.01
CA TYR A 175 5.90 -2.01 -39.55
C TYR A 175 6.46 -0.92 -40.47
N VAL A 176 6.73 0.28 -39.95
CA VAL A 176 7.37 1.37 -40.69
C VAL A 176 8.85 1.48 -40.28
N MET A 177 9.79 1.27 -41.22
CA MET A 177 11.22 1.24 -40.86
C MET A 177 11.79 2.63 -40.50
N GLY A 178 11.32 3.68 -41.18
CA GLY A 178 11.86 5.03 -41.05
C GLY A 178 11.57 5.70 -39.71
N ASP A 179 10.44 5.33 -39.10
CA ASP A 179 9.98 5.87 -37.82
C ASP A 179 10.76 5.24 -36.64
N ASN A 180 11.41 4.10 -36.90
CA ASN A 180 11.95 3.23 -35.86
C ASN A 180 13.45 3.38 -35.59
N GLY A 181 14.25 4.09 -36.40
CA GLY A 181 15.59 4.57 -36.01
C GLY A 181 16.62 3.53 -35.47
N GLY A 182 16.38 2.22 -35.57
CA GLY A 182 17.17 1.14 -34.95
C GLY A 182 16.58 0.54 -33.67
N SER A 183 15.31 0.78 -33.38
CA SER A 183 14.50 0.16 -32.34
C SER A 183 14.27 -1.34 -32.57
N ARG A 184 13.63 -2.02 -31.61
CA ARG A 184 13.54 -3.49 -31.58
C ARG A 184 12.12 -3.95 -31.34
N ASP A 185 11.39 -4.00 -32.43
CA ASP A 185 9.98 -4.26 -32.32
C ASP A 185 9.69 -5.75 -32.46
N THR A 186 8.58 -6.21 -31.88
CA THR A 186 8.19 -7.61 -31.95
C THR A 186 6.71 -7.75 -32.25
N TYR A 187 6.39 -8.39 -33.36
CA TYR A 187 5.07 -8.49 -33.98
C TYR A 187 4.63 -9.97 -34.03
N GLU A 188 3.52 -10.31 -33.40
CA GLU A 188 2.94 -11.66 -33.41
C GLU A 188 1.64 -11.61 -34.19
N GLY A 189 1.45 -12.35 -35.29
CA GLY A 189 0.15 -12.37 -35.98
C GLY A 189 -0.89 -13.20 -35.22
N GLY A 190 -0.48 -14.23 -34.47
CA GLY A 190 -1.40 -14.98 -33.63
C GLY A 190 -2.12 -16.11 -34.36
N LYS A 191 -3.46 -16.16 -34.29
CA LYS A 191 -4.26 -17.27 -34.82
C LYS A 191 -5.16 -16.86 -35.99
N GLY A 192 -4.64 -17.03 -37.20
CA GLY A 192 -5.47 -17.16 -38.40
C GLY A 192 -4.60 -17.25 -39.65
N VAL A 193 -4.85 -16.38 -40.61
CA VAL A 193 -4.04 -16.21 -41.82
C VAL A 193 -3.57 -14.76 -41.89
N ASP A 194 -2.42 -14.52 -41.29
CA ASP A 194 -2.02 -13.16 -40.91
C ASP A 194 -1.05 -12.59 -41.94
N THR A 195 -0.98 -11.27 -42.01
CA THR A 195 -0.17 -10.51 -42.97
C THR A 195 0.78 -9.58 -42.24
N LEU A 196 2.08 -9.72 -42.48
CA LEU A 196 3.02 -8.68 -42.09
C LEU A 196 3.15 -7.68 -43.24
N ARG A 197 2.99 -6.40 -42.95
CA ARG A 197 3.20 -5.31 -43.88
C ARG A 197 4.46 -4.51 -43.49
N LEU A 198 5.40 -4.38 -44.40
CA LEU A 198 6.64 -3.61 -44.22
C LEU A 198 6.60 -2.35 -45.08
N ASP A 199 6.53 -1.18 -44.42
CA ASP A 199 6.56 0.13 -45.06
C ASP A 199 7.99 0.71 -44.97
N LEU A 200 8.63 0.89 -46.13
CA LEU A 200 10.04 1.21 -46.30
C LEU A 200 10.22 2.44 -47.19
N THR A 201 11.28 3.21 -47.01
CA THR A 201 11.72 4.17 -48.03
C THR A 201 12.53 3.47 -49.12
N GLN A 202 12.66 4.07 -50.31
CA GLN A 202 13.51 3.49 -51.36
C GLN A 202 14.98 3.31 -50.94
N ALA A 203 15.51 4.17 -50.06
CA ALA A 203 16.88 4.05 -49.58
C ALA A 203 17.06 2.83 -48.67
N GLU A 204 16.04 2.49 -47.89
CA GLU A 204 15.99 1.33 -47.00
C GLU A 204 15.79 0.04 -47.77
N TRP A 205 14.86 0.01 -48.73
CA TRP A 205 14.64 -1.13 -49.61
C TRP A 205 15.90 -1.52 -50.38
N LEU A 206 16.75 -0.57 -50.77
CA LEU A 206 17.99 -0.86 -51.49
C LEU A 206 19.11 -1.42 -50.61
N ARG A 207 18.90 -1.60 -49.30
CA ARG A 207 19.89 -2.21 -48.41
C ARG A 207 19.86 -3.75 -48.53
N ALA A 208 21.06 -4.32 -48.61
CA ALA A 208 21.25 -5.75 -48.84
C ALA A 208 20.60 -6.67 -47.79
N ASP A 209 20.73 -6.28 -46.53
CA ASP A 209 20.13 -6.94 -45.39
C ASP A 209 18.59 -6.86 -45.43
N VAL A 210 18.03 -5.72 -45.83
CA VAL A 210 16.57 -5.53 -45.95
C VAL A 210 15.97 -6.43 -47.03
N GLN A 211 16.55 -6.48 -48.23
CA GLN A 211 16.06 -7.34 -49.32
C GLN A 211 16.25 -8.84 -49.05
N ARG A 212 17.27 -9.20 -48.26
CA ARG A 212 17.47 -10.59 -47.82
C ARG A 212 16.40 -10.98 -46.81
N ASP A 213 16.22 -10.19 -45.76
CA ASP A 213 15.27 -10.51 -44.70
C ASP A 213 13.82 -10.58 -45.25
N VAL A 214 13.48 -9.73 -46.22
CA VAL A 214 12.20 -9.79 -46.93
C VAL A 214 12.02 -11.07 -47.75
N ARG A 215 13.05 -11.52 -48.46
CA ARG A 215 13.01 -12.78 -49.23
C ARG A 215 12.92 -14.00 -48.33
N ASP A 216 13.73 -14.02 -47.28
CA ASP A 216 13.76 -15.10 -46.30
C ASP A 216 12.41 -15.20 -45.61
N TYR A 217 11.76 -14.06 -45.38
CA TYR A 217 10.43 -14.05 -44.85
C TYR A 217 9.36 -14.57 -45.84
N LEU A 218 9.44 -14.24 -47.14
CA LEU A 218 8.55 -14.83 -48.16
C LEU A 218 8.68 -16.35 -48.24
N GLU A 219 9.90 -16.86 -48.11
CA GLU A 219 10.15 -18.31 -48.05
C GLU A 219 9.64 -18.91 -46.74
N PHE A 220 9.81 -18.21 -45.62
CA PHE A 220 9.32 -18.59 -44.29
C PHE A 220 7.81 -18.78 -44.28
N ILE A 221 7.06 -17.87 -44.93
CA ILE A 221 5.60 -17.97 -44.99
C ILE A 221 5.12 -19.01 -46.05
N ASP A 222 5.75 -19.14 -47.23
CA ASP A 222 5.28 -20.04 -48.31
C ASP A 222 5.35 -21.55 -47.92
N ASP A 223 6.33 -21.97 -47.13
CA ASP A 223 6.44 -23.36 -46.65
C ASP A 223 5.39 -23.73 -45.59
N HIS A 224 4.86 -22.75 -44.84
CA HIS A 224 3.90 -22.98 -43.74
C HIS A 224 2.43 -22.89 -44.19
N THR A 225 2.15 -22.39 -45.40
CA THR A 225 0.78 -22.28 -45.95
C THR A 225 0.14 -23.63 -46.36
N GLY A 226 0.85 -24.74 -46.16
CA GLY A 226 0.36 -26.10 -46.45
C GLY A 226 -0.97 -26.45 -45.75
N ARG A 227 -1.35 -25.72 -44.70
CA ARG A 227 -2.71 -25.67 -44.17
C ARG A 227 -3.00 -24.28 -43.59
N LYS A 228 -3.94 -23.56 -44.20
CA LYS A 228 -4.55 -22.35 -43.64
C LYS A 228 -4.89 -22.55 -42.16
N GLY A 229 -4.29 -21.73 -41.29
CA GLY A 229 -4.82 -21.41 -39.96
C GLY A 229 -3.96 -21.69 -38.73
N GLU A 230 -2.72 -22.18 -38.83
CA GLU A 230 -1.81 -22.27 -37.66
C GLU A 230 -0.35 -22.30 -38.17
N ALA A 231 0.25 -21.12 -38.41
CA ALA A 231 1.70 -20.99 -38.36
C ALA A 231 2.22 -21.50 -37.00
N ASP A 232 3.38 -22.16 -36.98
CA ASP A 232 3.84 -23.03 -35.89
C ASP A 232 4.38 -22.31 -34.63
N GLY A 233 3.93 -21.06 -34.41
CA GLY A 233 4.26 -20.20 -33.27
C GLY A 233 5.69 -19.68 -33.23
N LYS A 234 6.43 -19.74 -34.36
CA LYS A 234 7.85 -19.40 -34.42
C LYS A 234 8.11 -18.00 -34.96
N TRP A 235 8.91 -17.27 -34.20
CA TRP A 235 9.46 -15.98 -34.60
C TRP A 235 10.46 -16.08 -35.74
N PHE A 236 10.10 -15.48 -36.86
CA PHE A 236 11.02 -14.87 -37.80
C PHE A 236 11.55 -13.55 -37.22
N THR A 237 12.71 -13.10 -37.66
CA THR A 237 13.27 -11.82 -37.22
C THR A 237 13.94 -11.17 -38.41
N PHE A 238 13.47 -9.98 -38.76
CA PHE A 238 14.09 -9.07 -39.72
C PHE A 238 15.23 -8.34 -39.03
N SER A 239 16.33 -9.05 -38.95
CA SER A 239 17.60 -8.58 -38.42
C SER A 239 18.11 -7.24 -38.99
N ALA A 240 17.73 -6.86 -40.22
CA ALA A 240 18.17 -5.65 -40.91
C ALA A 240 17.65 -4.36 -40.28
N PHE A 241 16.50 -4.46 -39.61
CA PHE A 241 15.81 -3.34 -38.97
C PHE A 241 15.23 -3.67 -37.59
N GLY A 242 15.52 -4.86 -37.05
CA GLY A 242 15.28 -5.17 -35.64
C GLY A 242 13.90 -5.73 -35.32
N LEU A 243 13.04 -5.89 -36.33
CA LEU A 243 11.70 -6.43 -36.17
C LEU A 243 11.71 -7.95 -35.94
N LYS A 244 10.97 -8.46 -34.97
CA LYS A 244 10.58 -9.87 -34.89
C LYS A 244 9.17 -10.03 -35.39
N ALA A 245 8.91 -11.08 -36.15
CA ALA A 245 7.58 -11.39 -36.67
C ALA A 245 7.30 -12.89 -36.50
N LYS A 246 6.22 -13.31 -35.88
CA LYS A 246 5.80 -14.72 -35.91
C LYS A 246 4.35 -14.83 -36.33
N GLU A 247 3.97 -16.04 -36.71
CA GLU A 247 2.56 -16.36 -36.94
C GLU A 247 1.96 -15.47 -38.02
N PHE A 248 2.59 -15.45 -39.19
CA PHE A 248 2.09 -14.73 -40.37
C PHE A 248 2.20 -15.64 -41.60
N GLU A 249 1.21 -15.58 -42.47
CA GLU A 249 1.09 -16.39 -43.68
C GLU A 249 1.32 -15.56 -44.95
N ASN A 250 1.25 -14.23 -44.85
CA ASN A 250 1.42 -13.30 -45.97
C ASN A 250 2.45 -12.21 -45.63
N LEU A 251 3.15 -11.73 -46.67
CA LEU A 251 4.04 -10.57 -46.58
C LEU A 251 3.62 -9.54 -47.63
N LYS A 252 3.49 -8.30 -47.20
CA LYS A 252 3.31 -7.14 -48.06
C LYS A 252 4.47 -6.17 -47.85
N VAL A 253 5.09 -5.70 -48.92
CA VAL A 253 6.19 -4.72 -48.85
C VAL A 253 5.78 -3.47 -49.61
N VAL A 254 5.72 -2.33 -48.93
CA VAL A 254 5.36 -1.02 -49.49
C VAL A 254 6.58 -0.12 -49.43
N VAL A 255 7.04 0.37 -50.58
CA VAL A 255 8.19 1.27 -50.69
C VAL A 255 7.73 2.65 -51.13
N ASP A 256 7.94 3.68 -50.32
CA ASP A 256 7.50 5.08 -50.53
C ASP A 256 5.99 5.17 -50.89
N GLY A 257 5.15 4.44 -50.15
CA GLY A 257 3.69 4.37 -50.35
C GLY A 257 3.23 3.51 -51.53
N VAL A 258 4.15 2.80 -52.20
CA VAL A 258 3.85 1.90 -53.33
C VAL A 258 4.19 0.46 -52.98
N GLU A 259 3.20 -0.42 -53.03
CA GLU A 259 3.41 -1.86 -52.89
C GLU A 259 4.34 -2.41 -53.99
N ILE A 260 5.43 -3.07 -53.59
CA ILE A 260 6.39 -3.72 -54.49
C ILE A 260 6.29 -5.23 -54.40
N ASP A 261 6.76 -5.90 -55.44
CA ASP A 261 6.92 -7.35 -55.46
C ASP A 261 8.38 -7.67 -55.09
N PRO A 262 8.67 -8.14 -53.87
CA PRO A 262 10.02 -8.44 -53.40
C PRO A 262 10.74 -9.60 -54.12
N ALA A 263 10.23 -10.05 -55.26
CA ALA A 263 10.73 -11.18 -56.04
C ALA A 263 11.48 -10.85 -57.36
N ASP A 264 11.98 -9.61 -57.62
CA ASP A 264 12.80 -9.25 -58.84
C ASP A 264 13.86 -8.06 -58.70
N GLN A 265 15.18 -8.29 -58.33
CA GLN A 265 16.48 -7.50 -58.50
C GLN A 265 17.86 -8.35 -58.39
N GLY A 266 19.11 -7.89 -58.79
CA GLY A 266 20.41 -8.70 -58.94
C GLY A 266 21.66 -8.64 -57.94
N VAL A 267 22.73 -9.50 -58.09
CA VAL A 267 23.76 -10.07 -57.07
C VAL A 267 25.06 -9.32 -56.60
N ILE A 268 25.52 -9.52 -55.32
CA ILE A 268 26.80 -9.08 -54.64
C ILE A 268 27.34 -10.15 -53.62
N ALA A 269 28.65 -10.43 -53.52
CA ALA A 269 29.28 -11.37 -52.54
C ALA A 269 30.45 -10.82 -51.67
N ASN A 270 30.48 -11.13 -50.37
CA ASN A 270 31.29 -10.56 -49.29
C ASN A 270 32.09 -11.65 -48.49
N ASP A 271 33.13 -11.26 -47.72
CA ASP A 271 34.05 -12.19 -47.00
C ASP A 271 33.53 -12.66 -45.61
N ASP A 272 33.91 -13.86 -45.14
CA ASP A 272 33.45 -14.52 -43.90
C ASP A 272 34.53 -14.88 -42.84
N ALA A 273 34.11 -15.06 -41.59
CA ALA A 273 34.91 -15.63 -40.50
C ALA A 273 34.04 -16.39 -39.47
N PHE A 274 34.58 -17.41 -38.80
CA PHE A 274 33.90 -18.38 -37.93
C PHE A 274 34.78 -18.73 -36.74
N VAL A 275 34.22 -19.28 -35.65
CA VAL A 275 34.94 -19.70 -34.44
C VAL A 275 34.29 -20.99 -33.88
N THR A 276 35.00 -21.97 -33.28
CA THR A 276 34.37 -23.13 -32.62
C THR A 276 33.83 -22.76 -31.25
N THR A 277 32.78 -23.47 -30.84
CA THR A 277 32.04 -23.29 -29.59
C THR A 277 32.63 -24.05 -28.42
N GLY A 278 33.44 -25.03 -28.77
CA GLY A 278 34.16 -25.86 -27.87
C GLY A 278 35.28 -26.43 -28.69
N GLU A 279 36.34 -26.64 -27.99
CA GLU A 279 37.54 -27.21 -28.52
C GLU A 279 37.33 -28.58 -29.13
N ASP A 280 36.34 -29.31 -28.65
CA ASP A 280 35.97 -30.64 -29.12
C ASP A 280 34.79 -30.64 -30.08
N ALA A 281 34.39 -29.45 -30.51
CA ALA A 281 33.17 -29.22 -31.26
C ALA A 281 33.45 -28.71 -32.67
N ALA A 282 32.87 -29.41 -33.65
CA ALA A 282 32.93 -29.02 -35.05
C ALA A 282 32.31 -27.63 -35.29
N VAL A 283 32.96 -26.82 -36.11
CA VAL A 283 32.42 -25.57 -36.65
C VAL A 283 32.08 -25.73 -38.13
N SER A 284 30.83 -25.49 -38.46
CA SER A 284 30.33 -25.39 -39.82
C SER A 284 29.86 -23.98 -40.08
N GLY A 285 29.90 -23.52 -41.33
CA GLY A 285 29.41 -22.20 -41.70
C GLY A 285 28.87 -22.19 -43.12
N SER A 286 28.26 -21.07 -43.50
CA SER A 286 27.87 -20.82 -44.88
C SER A 286 28.44 -19.49 -45.31
N VAL A 287 28.74 -19.41 -46.58
CA VAL A 287 29.43 -18.28 -47.17
C VAL A 287 28.47 -17.23 -47.75
N LEU A 288 27.23 -17.60 -48.02
CA LEU A 288 26.23 -16.70 -48.62
C LEU A 288 25.66 -15.67 -47.65
N THR A 289 26.08 -15.72 -46.39
CA THR A 289 25.34 -15.08 -45.30
C THR A 289 25.37 -13.56 -45.34
N ASN A 290 26.40 -12.96 -45.91
CA ASN A 290 26.54 -11.51 -46.05
C ASN A 290 26.44 -11.03 -47.51
N ASP A 291 25.93 -11.88 -48.41
CA ASP A 291 25.83 -11.62 -49.84
C ASP A 291 24.42 -11.09 -50.20
N LEU A 292 24.31 -10.13 -51.12
CA LEU A 292 23.02 -9.60 -51.59
C LEU A 292 22.63 -10.27 -52.90
N VAL A 293 21.56 -11.04 -52.91
CA VAL A 293 21.13 -11.77 -54.11
C VAL A 293 19.61 -11.64 -54.26
N PRO A 294 19.12 -10.55 -54.86
CA PRO A 294 17.74 -10.17 -54.70
C PRO A 294 16.72 -11.02 -55.47
N ASP A 295 17.16 -12.05 -56.23
CA ASP A 295 16.34 -13.00 -57.01
C ASP A 295 16.68 -14.49 -56.80
N LEU A 296 17.14 -14.86 -55.60
CA LEU A 296 17.49 -16.24 -55.21
C LEU A 296 18.76 -16.76 -55.89
N VAL A 297 19.61 -17.46 -55.14
CA VAL A 297 20.92 -17.94 -55.62
C VAL A 297 20.77 -19.18 -56.53
N ALA A 298 21.15 -19.09 -57.80
CA ALA A 298 21.25 -20.24 -58.72
C ALA A 298 22.40 -21.21 -58.38
N SER A 299 23.57 -20.71 -57.98
CA SER A 299 24.71 -21.60 -57.72
C SER A 299 25.82 -21.01 -56.87
N VAL A 300 26.45 -21.87 -56.05
CA VAL A 300 27.58 -21.52 -55.19
C VAL A 300 28.69 -22.55 -55.29
N THR A 301 29.95 -22.13 -55.35
CA THR A 301 31.07 -23.05 -55.62
C THR A 301 32.33 -22.76 -54.81
N LEU A 302 33.06 -23.82 -54.40
CA LEU A 302 34.33 -23.74 -53.65
C LEU A 302 35.49 -23.32 -54.53
N VAL A 303 36.32 -22.45 -53.99
CA VAL A 303 37.57 -22.01 -54.61
C VAL A 303 38.82 -22.55 -53.88
N SER A 304 38.87 -22.68 -52.53
CA SER A 304 40.04 -23.23 -51.74
C SER A 304 39.70 -23.84 -50.32
N GLY A 305 40.62 -24.32 -49.42
CA GLY A 305 40.37 -25.07 -48.10
C GLY A 305 41.45 -24.96 -46.94
N PRO A 306 41.21 -25.40 -45.64
CA PRO A 306 42.02 -25.11 -44.41
C PRO A 306 43.07 -26.18 -43.98
N ALA A 307 43.82 -25.93 -42.86
CA ALA A 307 45.09 -26.61 -42.54
C ALA A 307 45.12 -27.76 -41.48
N GLN A 308 44.38 -27.71 -40.37
CA GLN A 308 44.19 -28.82 -39.39
C GLN A 308 42.69 -29.03 -39.19
N GLY A 309 42.22 -30.02 -38.42
CA GLY A 309 40.79 -30.38 -38.43
C GLY A 309 40.33 -30.86 -39.82
N ASN A 310 39.03 -31.05 -40.02
CA ASN A 310 38.52 -31.67 -41.26
C ASN A 310 37.41 -30.87 -41.94
N LEU A 311 37.71 -30.23 -43.09
CA LEU A 311 36.74 -29.42 -43.87
C LEU A 311 35.98 -30.23 -44.94
N THR A 312 34.67 -30.07 -44.95
CA THR A 312 33.78 -30.42 -46.06
C THR A 312 33.11 -29.15 -46.58
N PHE A 313 33.02 -28.88 -47.91
CA PHE A 313 32.35 -27.70 -48.48
C PHE A 313 31.40 -28.12 -49.62
N ASN A 314 30.23 -27.49 -49.67
CA ASN A 314 29.07 -27.94 -50.42
C ASN A 314 28.59 -26.86 -51.42
N ALA A 315 27.78 -27.27 -52.41
CA ALA A 315 27.34 -26.42 -53.53
C ALA A 315 26.23 -25.40 -53.17
N ASP A 316 25.76 -25.45 -51.94
CA ASP A 316 24.85 -24.50 -51.30
C ASP A 316 25.62 -23.43 -50.49
N GLY A 317 26.95 -23.42 -50.60
CA GLY A 317 27.81 -22.48 -49.87
C GLY A 317 28.21 -22.94 -48.46
N THR A 318 27.68 -24.06 -47.97
CA THR A 318 27.95 -24.52 -46.62
C THR A 318 29.25 -25.30 -46.50
N PHE A 319 29.78 -25.38 -45.28
CA PHE A 319 30.95 -26.17 -44.98
C PHE A 319 30.94 -26.68 -43.54
N ALA A 320 31.71 -27.72 -43.21
CA ALA A 320 31.88 -28.24 -41.84
C ALA A 320 33.32 -28.60 -41.54
N TYR A 321 33.79 -28.17 -40.38
CA TYR A 321 35.15 -28.32 -39.88
C TYR A 321 35.13 -28.94 -38.49
N ASP A 322 35.62 -30.18 -38.30
CA ASP A 322 35.69 -30.82 -36.98
C ASP A 322 37.09 -30.74 -36.36
N PRO A 323 37.27 -30.05 -35.21
CA PRO A 323 38.49 -30.10 -34.43
C PRO A 323 38.74 -31.46 -33.76
N GLY A 324 37.69 -32.17 -33.33
CA GLY A 324 37.75 -33.32 -32.42
C GLY A 324 38.49 -32.99 -31.11
N ASN A 325 39.06 -33.98 -30.42
CA ASN A 325 39.78 -33.78 -29.14
C ASN A 325 41.10 -33.00 -29.22
N ALA A 326 41.34 -32.30 -30.33
CA ALA A 326 42.58 -31.58 -30.58
C ALA A 326 42.75 -30.38 -29.64
N PHE A 327 41.68 -29.94 -28.95
CA PHE A 327 41.73 -28.72 -28.18
C PHE A 327 41.32 -28.80 -26.69
N ASN A 328 40.63 -29.83 -26.12
CA ASN A 328 40.24 -30.13 -24.68
C ASN A 328 41.02 -29.62 -23.42
N HIS A 329 41.89 -28.63 -23.57
CA HIS A 329 42.77 -28.07 -22.55
C HIS A 329 42.67 -26.55 -22.49
N LEU A 330 41.95 -25.94 -23.44
CA LEU A 330 41.69 -24.52 -23.41
C LEU A 330 40.54 -24.34 -22.43
N GLY A 331 40.85 -23.66 -21.33
CA GLY A 331 39.81 -23.19 -20.43
C GLY A 331 38.81 -22.31 -21.17
N ALA A 332 37.64 -22.11 -20.59
CA ALA A 332 36.64 -21.24 -21.19
C ALA A 332 37.24 -19.92 -21.69
N GLY A 333 37.22 -19.73 -23.02
CA GLY A 333 37.59 -18.48 -23.69
C GLY A 333 38.98 -18.38 -24.34
N GLU A 334 39.85 -19.38 -24.22
CA GLU A 334 41.16 -19.41 -24.93
C GLU A 334 41.02 -19.88 -26.40
N THR A 335 41.87 -19.43 -27.38
CA THR A 335 41.59 -19.60 -28.85
C THR A 335 42.75 -19.95 -29.85
N ALA A 336 42.41 -20.43 -31.09
CA ALA A 336 43.33 -20.73 -32.25
C ALA A 336 42.68 -20.64 -33.68
N THR A 337 43.36 -20.44 -34.86
CA THR A 337 42.71 -20.08 -36.20
C THR A 337 43.09 -20.86 -37.51
N GLN A 338 42.24 -20.89 -38.59
CA GLN A 338 42.30 -21.50 -39.97
C GLN A 338 41.52 -20.71 -41.10
N THR A 339 41.56 -21.04 -42.44
CA THR A 339 40.87 -20.27 -43.57
C THR A 339 40.52 -21.04 -44.89
N PHE A 340 39.62 -20.54 -45.81
CA PHE A 340 39.29 -21.00 -47.21
C PHE A 340 38.44 -20.00 -48.12
N THR A 341 38.04 -20.22 -49.42
CA THR A 341 37.37 -19.18 -50.36
C THR A 341 36.25 -19.75 -51.30
N TYR A 342 35.27 -18.94 -51.81
CA TYR A 342 34.07 -19.35 -52.62
C TYR A 342 33.49 -18.32 -53.68
N ARG A 343 32.44 -18.69 -54.46
CA ARG A 343 31.70 -17.89 -55.52
C ARG A 343 30.16 -18.09 -55.52
N VAL A 344 29.34 -17.08 -55.85
CA VAL A 344 27.84 -17.05 -55.86
C VAL A 344 27.23 -16.54 -57.19
N THR A 345 26.03 -16.99 -57.57
CA THR A 345 25.28 -16.59 -58.79
C THR A 345 23.76 -16.66 -58.55
N ASP A 346 22.91 -15.75 -59.05
CA ASP A 346 21.43 -15.79 -58.94
C ASP A 346 20.71 -16.57 -60.05
N ALA A 347 19.43 -16.83 -59.82
CA ALA A 347 18.49 -17.57 -60.67
C ALA A 347 18.36 -16.97 -62.08
N ASP A 348 18.59 -15.66 -62.21
CA ASP A 348 18.50 -14.91 -63.46
C ASP A 348 19.85 -14.75 -64.17
N GLY A 349 20.95 -15.07 -63.48
CA GLY A 349 22.29 -15.34 -64.02
C GLY A 349 23.41 -14.37 -63.59
N ASP A 350 23.19 -13.46 -62.66
CA ASP A 350 24.17 -12.49 -62.13
C ASP A 350 25.05 -13.11 -61.01
N SER A 351 26.33 -12.70 -60.80
CA SER A 351 27.30 -13.46 -59.93
C SER A 351 28.49 -12.67 -59.32
N ASP A 352 29.04 -13.14 -58.16
CA ASP A 352 30.19 -12.54 -57.39
C ASP A 352 31.01 -13.56 -56.48
N GLU A 353 32.15 -13.22 -55.81
CA GLU A 353 33.05 -14.12 -54.97
C GLU A 353 33.51 -13.60 -53.56
N GLY A 354 33.79 -14.49 -52.56
CA GLY A 354 34.27 -14.15 -51.17
C GLY A 354 35.22 -15.17 -50.41
N LEU A 355 35.83 -14.79 -49.25
CA LEU A 355 36.87 -15.52 -48.44
C LEU A 355 36.50 -15.82 -46.96
N VAL A 356 36.86 -16.99 -46.39
CA VAL A 356 36.51 -17.50 -45.03
C VAL A 356 37.68 -17.71 -44.04
N THR A 357 37.52 -17.36 -42.74
CA THR A 357 38.50 -17.58 -41.61
C THR A 357 37.92 -18.23 -40.33
N LEU A 358 38.39 -19.39 -39.85
CA LEU A 358 37.91 -20.16 -38.66
C LEU A 358 38.79 -20.00 -37.40
N THR A 359 38.27 -19.67 -36.22
CA THR A 359 38.95 -19.69 -34.91
C THR A 359 38.39 -20.85 -34.06
N ILE A 360 39.02 -21.31 -32.98
CA ILE A 360 38.65 -22.49 -32.18
C ILE A 360 38.77 -22.08 -30.72
N THR A 361 37.78 -22.34 -29.86
CA THR A 361 37.69 -21.80 -28.50
C THR A 361 37.43 -22.89 -27.45
N GLY A 362 38.06 -22.76 -26.28
CA GLY A 362 37.88 -23.62 -25.12
C GLY A 362 36.54 -23.52 -24.39
N THR A 363 36.15 -24.58 -23.67
CA THR A 363 34.92 -24.66 -22.86
C THR A 363 35.22 -25.00 -21.42
N ASN A 364 34.42 -24.44 -20.51
CA ASN A 364 34.56 -24.73 -19.10
C ASN A 364 33.95 -26.10 -18.76
N ASP A 365 34.79 -27.04 -18.38
CA ASP A 365 34.42 -28.32 -17.80
C ASP A 365 34.16 -28.13 -16.30
N GLY A 366 33.11 -28.76 -15.73
CA GLY A 366 32.68 -28.44 -14.36
C GLY A 366 33.43 -29.17 -13.24
N PRO A 367 33.38 -28.64 -12.00
CA PRO A 367 34.13 -29.17 -10.89
C PRO A 367 33.46 -30.42 -10.30
N VAL A 368 34.25 -31.23 -9.61
CA VAL A 368 33.79 -32.44 -8.92
C VAL A 368 33.98 -32.28 -7.42
N ALA A 369 32.88 -32.15 -6.66
CA ALA A 369 32.89 -31.96 -5.20
C ALA A 369 32.86 -33.27 -4.38
N ALA A 370 33.51 -33.30 -3.20
CA ALA A 370 33.59 -34.46 -2.31
C ALA A 370 33.22 -34.14 -0.84
N ALA A 371 32.69 -35.12 -0.08
CA ALA A 371 32.14 -34.92 1.28
C ALA A 371 33.19 -34.78 2.40
N ASP A 372 32.84 -34.03 3.45
CA ASP A 372 33.74 -33.62 4.55
C ASP A 372 33.26 -33.99 5.96
N VAL A 373 34.24 -34.19 6.84
CA VAL A 373 34.03 -34.42 8.28
C VAL A 373 34.97 -33.50 9.06
N ILE A 374 34.41 -32.64 9.91
CA ILE A 374 35.17 -31.61 10.64
C ILE A 374 35.05 -31.77 12.16
N ALA A 375 35.86 -31.01 12.91
CA ALA A 375 35.70 -30.89 14.37
C ALA A 375 34.56 -29.93 14.69
N GLY A 376 33.73 -30.28 15.68
CA GLY A 376 32.56 -29.48 16.07
C GLY A 376 32.83 -28.40 17.12
N GLY A 377 31.76 -27.87 17.71
CA GLY A 377 31.78 -26.75 18.66
C GLY A 377 30.97 -27.02 19.94
N VAL A 378 30.81 -26.00 20.77
CA VAL A 378 29.88 -26.02 21.92
C VAL A 378 28.59 -25.30 21.55
N GLU A 379 27.48 -25.64 22.18
CA GLU A 379 26.21 -24.97 21.94
C GLU A 379 26.25 -23.47 22.28
N ASP A 380 25.28 -22.73 21.74
CA ASP A 380 25.13 -21.26 21.83
C ASP A 380 26.30 -20.41 21.29
N THR A 381 27.35 -21.06 20.76
CA THR A 381 28.51 -20.39 20.18
C THR A 381 28.63 -20.74 18.70
N ALA A 382 28.70 -19.72 17.86
CA ALA A 382 28.91 -19.92 16.42
C ALA A 382 30.30 -20.52 16.12
N LEU A 383 30.33 -21.56 15.29
CA LEU A 383 31.52 -22.22 14.76
C LEU A 383 31.86 -21.65 13.37
N VAL A 384 33.07 -21.13 13.20
CA VAL A 384 33.57 -20.61 11.91
C VAL A 384 34.45 -21.67 11.23
N ILE A 385 34.09 -22.05 10.00
CA ILE A 385 34.71 -23.11 9.20
C ILE A 385 35.38 -22.48 7.96
N PRO A 386 36.71 -22.56 7.83
CA PRO A 386 37.42 -21.96 6.69
C PRO A 386 37.06 -22.60 5.35
N ALA A 387 36.86 -21.81 4.31
CA ALA A 387 36.50 -22.30 2.96
C ALA A 387 37.51 -23.31 2.40
N GLY A 388 38.80 -23.06 2.63
CA GLY A 388 39.89 -23.89 2.13
C GLY A 388 39.97 -25.29 2.75
N ASP A 389 39.36 -25.51 3.91
CA ASP A 389 39.32 -26.83 4.53
C ASP A 389 38.27 -27.73 3.84
N LEU A 390 37.21 -27.14 3.29
CA LEU A 390 36.16 -27.84 2.54
C LEU A 390 36.60 -28.10 1.09
N LEU A 391 37.19 -27.10 0.41
CA LEU A 391 37.58 -27.21 -1.01
C LEU A 391 38.82 -28.08 -1.28
N ALA A 392 39.47 -28.63 -0.26
CA ALA A 392 40.79 -29.25 -0.38
C ALA A 392 40.81 -30.56 -1.21
N ASN A 393 39.65 -31.18 -1.41
CA ASN A 393 39.48 -32.48 -2.06
C ASN A 393 38.72 -32.41 -3.41
N ASP A 394 38.47 -31.21 -3.94
CA ASP A 394 37.70 -30.97 -5.18
C ASP A 394 38.61 -30.61 -6.38
N THR A 395 38.18 -30.88 -7.63
CA THR A 395 39.01 -30.73 -8.87
C THR A 395 38.27 -30.29 -10.13
N ASP A 396 38.99 -29.73 -11.12
CA ASP A 396 38.52 -29.26 -12.45
C ASP A 396 39.46 -29.65 -13.63
N ALA A 397 38.95 -29.77 -14.86
CA ALA A 397 39.71 -30.15 -16.06
C ALA A 397 40.34 -28.95 -16.80
N ASP A 398 39.85 -27.74 -16.58
CA ASP A 398 40.39 -26.51 -17.15
C ASP A 398 41.69 -26.10 -16.47
N ALA A 399 42.72 -25.80 -17.28
CA ALA A 399 44.09 -25.71 -16.79
C ALA A 399 44.36 -24.54 -15.82
N ASN A 400 43.43 -23.59 -15.66
CA ASN A 400 43.62 -22.35 -14.90
C ASN A 400 42.48 -22.01 -13.89
N ASP A 401 41.57 -22.93 -13.60
CA ASP A 401 40.38 -22.64 -12.78
C ASP A 401 40.64 -22.65 -11.26
N THR A 402 39.92 -21.78 -10.53
CA THR A 402 40.00 -21.65 -9.06
C THR A 402 38.62 -21.85 -8.42
N LEU A 403 38.50 -22.84 -7.53
CA LEU A 403 37.23 -23.22 -6.89
C LEU A 403 36.92 -22.38 -5.64
N THR A 404 35.64 -22.07 -5.42
CA THR A 404 35.12 -21.32 -4.26
C THR A 404 33.80 -21.94 -3.74
N ILE A 405 33.35 -21.56 -2.53
CA ILE A 405 32.04 -21.98 -2.00
C ILE A 405 31.02 -20.89 -2.29
N SER A 406 29.91 -21.24 -2.94
CA SER A 406 28.87 -20.29 -3.36
C SER A 406 27.64 -20.29 -2.46
N ALA A 407 27.31 -21.43 -1.87
CA ALA A 407 26.11 -21.58 -1.06
C ALA A 407 26.26 -22.68 -0.02
N VAL A 408 25.44 -22.56 1.03
CA VAL A 408 25.25 -23.58 2.07
C VAL A 408 23.77 -23.95 2.14
N GLY A 409 23.49 -25.24 2.31
CA GLY A 409 22.15 -25.82 2.35
C GLY A 409 21.61 -26.02 3.77
N ALA A 410 20.40 -26.57 3.85
CA ALA A 410 19.66 -26.70 5.10
C ALA A 410 20.47 -27.46 6.19
N PRO A 411 20.71 -26.82 7.35
CA PRO A 411 21.47 -27.43 8.44
C PRO A 411 20.61 -28.34 9.32
N GLN A 412 21.25 -29.33 9.92
CA GLN A 412 20.75 -30.07 11.09
C GLN A 412 21.42 -29.52 12.35
N GLY A 413 20.62 -29.22 13.37
CA GLY A 413 21.12 -28.82 14.70
C GLY A 413 21.41 -27.33 14.88
N GLY A 414 21.03 -26.48 13.93
CA GLY A 414 21.27 -25.03 14.04
C GLY A 414 20.92 -24.26 12.77
N THR A 415 21.62 -23.15 12.57
CA THR A 415 21.59 -22.34 11.34
C THR A 415 22.98 -22.32 10.72
N VAL A 416 23.07 -22.13 9.41
CA VAL A 416 24.34 -22.06 8.69
C VAL A 416 24.29 -20.91 7.70
N ALA A 417 25.37 -20.14 7.65
CA ALA A 417 25.50 -18.99 6.78
C ALA A 417 26.90 -18.96 6.14
N LEU A 418 26.96 -18.49 4.90
CA LEU A 418 28.22 -18.20 4.22
C LEU A 418 28.56 -16.72 4.43
N ASN A 419 29.74 -16.43 4.96
CA ASN A 419 30.20 -15.07 5.16
C ASN A 419 30.83 -14.47 3.90
N GLY A 420 30.91 -13.14 3.83
CA GLY A 420 31.47 -12.41 2.68
C GLY A 420 32.96 -12.67 2.38
N ASN A 421 33.68 -13.41 3.23
CA ASN A 421 35.05 -13.86 2.98
C ASN A 421 35.15 -15.32 2.48
N GLY A 422 34.01 -16.01 2.29
CA GLY A 422 33.92 -17.40 1.83
C GLY A 422 33.90 -18.45 2.94
N ASP A 423 34.15 -18.07 4.20
CA ASP A 423 34.07 -19.00 5.33
C ASP A 423 32.61 -19.27 5.70
N VAL A 424 32.34 -20.49 6.18
CA VAL A 424 31.01 -20.90 6.61
C VAL A 424 30.88 -20.76 8.12
N VAL A 425 29.81 -20.13 8.59
CA VAL A 425 29.49 -20.01 10.02
C VAL A 425 28.27 -20.85 10.33
N PHE A 426 28.45 -21.82 11.21
CA PHE A 426 27.36 -22.61 11.77
C PHE A 426 27.06 -22.09 13.18
N THR A 427 25.81 -21.69 13.43
CA THR A 427 25.34 -21.29 14.76
C THR A 427 24.38 -22.37 15.25
N PRO A 428 24.74 -23.16 16.28
CA PRO A 428 23.83 -24.13 16.88
C PRO A 428 22.50 -23.46 17.25
N ALA A 429 21.40 -24.23 17.19
CA ALA A 429 20.14 -23.74 17.74
C ALA A 429 20.30 -23.50 19.25
N PRO A 430 19.59 -22.53 19.84
CA PRO A 430 19.66 -22.32 21.29
C PRO A 430 19.40 -23.63 22.04
N ASN A 431 20.28 -23.95 22.98
CA ASN A 431 20.17 -25.12 23.86
C ASN A 431 20.09 -26.46 23.08
N TYR A 432 20.90 -26.59 22.02
CA TYR A 432 20.99 -27.79 21.21
C TYR A 432 22.35 -28.48 21.35
N SER A 433 22.32 -29.74 21.79
CA SER A 433 23.48 -30.63 21.78
C SER A 433 23.29 -31.89 20.90
N GLY A 434 24.37 -32.36 20.26
CA GLY A 434 24.37 -33.57 19.43
C GLY A 434 24.79 -33.38 17.95
N PRO A 435 24.49 -34.34 17.06
CA PRO A 435 25.04 -34.39 15.71
C PRO A 435 24.48 -33.29 14.80
N ALA A 436 25.38 -32.54 14.18
CA ALA A 436 25.08 -31.45 13.26
C ALA A 436 25.65 -31.71 11.86
N SER A 437 24.96 -31.21 10.84
CA SER A 437 25.38 -31.34 9.45
C SER A 437 24.82 -30.22 8.58
N PHE A 438 25.44 -29.98 7.43
CA PHE A 438 24.91 -29.13 6.37
C PHE A 438 25.53 -29.52 5.02
N THR A 439 24.99 -29.03 3.91
CA THR A 439 25.60 -29.19 2.58
C THR A 439 26.23 -27.89 2.09
N TYR A 440 27.25 -27.96 1.27
CA TYR A 440 27.84 -26.79 0.59
C TYR A 440 27.92 -27.03 -0.91
N THR A 441 27.92 -25.92 -1.66
CA THR A 441 28.02 -25.90 -3.11
C THR A 441 29.33 -25.28 -3.52
N VAL A 442 30.18 -26.07 -4.16
CA VAL A 442 31.43 -25.64 -4.79
C VAL A 442 31.11 -25.09 -6.16
N VAL A 443 31.79 -24.02 -6.52
CA VAL A 443 31.71 -23.39 -7.81
C VAL A 443 33.11 -23.13 -8.36
N ASP A 444 33.33 -23.39 -9.63
CA ASP A 444 34.56 -23.01 -10.32
C ASP A 444 34.58 -21.50 -10.68
N GLY A 445 35.61 -21.06 -11.41
CA GLY A 445 35.75 -19.65 -11.79
C GLY A 445 34.69 -19.18 -12.77
N ALA A 446 34.04 -20.11 -13.48
CA ALA A 446 33.04 -19.85 -14.50
C ALA A 446 31.60 -20.11 -14.05
N GLY A 447 31.39 -20.65 -12.86
CA GLY A 447 30.06 -20.83 -12.27
C GLY A 447 29.53 -22.27 -12.26
N ALA A 448 30.23 -23.28 -12.78
CA ALA A 448 29.72 -24.65 -12.74
C ALA A 448 29.80 -25.20 -11.31
N GLN A 449 28.75 -25.90 -10.88
CA GLN A 449 28.54 -26.22 -9.47
C GLN A 449 28.50 -27.72 -9.18
N SER A 450 28.97 -28.08 -8.00
CA SER A 450 28.88 -29.43 -7.45
C SER A 450 28.70 -29.37 -5.93
N THR A 451 27.92 -30.29 -5.35
CA THR A 451 27.51 -30.22 -3.94
C THR A 451 28.07 -31.36 -3.10
N ALA A 452 28.46 -31.05 -1.85
CA ALA A 452 28.96 -32.02 -0.88
C ALA A 452 28.37 -31.78 0.53
N THR A 453 28.49 -32.76 1.43
CA THR A 453 27.96 -32.71 2.81
C THR A 453 29.07 -32.59 3.84
N VAL A 454 28.85 -31.78 4.87
CA VAL A 454 29.71 -31.62 6.06
C VAL A 454 29.00 -32.20 7.29
N THR A 455 29.72 -32.95 8.12
CA THR A 455 29.17 -33.56 9.37
C THR A 455 30.11 -33.34 10.57
N PHE A 456 29.53 -33.07 11.76
CA PHE A 456 30.23 -32.84 13.05
C PHE A 456 29.26 -32.96 14.26
N GLU A 457 29.73 -32.69 15.49
CA GLU A 457 28.96 -32.83 16.75
C GLU A 457 29.01 -31.54 17.58
N ILE A 458 27.90 -31.15 18.23
CA ILE A 458 27.82 -30.01 19.17
C ILE A 458 27.82 -30.51 20.63
N GLU A 459 28.71 -29.94 21.46
CA GLU A 459 28.86 -30.26 22.88
C GLU A 459 27.95 -29.40 23.78
N ALA A 460 27.33 -30.02 24.80
CA ALA A 460 26.38 -29.38 25.73
C ALA A 460 27.04 -28.50 26.83
N THR A 461 26.33 -27.47 27.30
CA THR A 461 26.68 -26.45 28.29
C THR A 461 25.50 -26.21 29.24
N ALA A 462 25.77 -25.99 30.53
CA ALA A 462 24.70 -25.80 31.52
C ALA A 462 24.08 -24.39 31.50
N ASP A 463 22.76 -24.33 31.38
CA ASP A 463 21.94 -23.12 31.31
C ASP A 463 21.34 -22.72 32.66
N GLN A 464 21.18 -21.41 32.87
CA GLN A 464 20.59 -20.93 34.12
C GLN A 464 19.08 -21.26 34.17
N PRO A 465 18.59 -21.97 35.20
CA PRO A 465 17.17 -22.31 35.31
C PRO A 465 16.33 -21.10 35.70
N VAL A 466 15.03 -21.13 35.40
CA VAL A 466 14.06 -20.10 35.82
C VAL A 466 13.55 -20.42 37.23
N LEU A 467 13.41 -19.40 38.09
CA LEU A 467 12.91 -19.54 39.46
C LEU A 467 12.00 -18.36 39.84
N THR A 468 10.78 -18.66 40.27
CA THR A 468 9.81 -17.69 40.81
C THR A 468 9.38 -18.08 42.22
N VAL A 469 9.30 -17.10 43.12
CA VAL A 469 8.88 -17.26 44.52
C VAL A 469 7.97 -16.10 44.91
N GLN A 470 7.05 -16.32 45.87
CA GLN A 470 6.15 -15.28 46.38
C GLN A 470 6.24 -15.10 47.89
N ASP A 471 6.07 -13.85 48.34
CA ASP A 471 5.94 -13.51 49.76
C ASP A 471 4.66 -14.11 50.34
N VAL A 472 4.73 -14.60 51.57
CA VAL A 472 3.62 -15.28 52.24
C VAL A 472 3.43 -14.70 53.64
N SER A 473 2.19 -14.61 54.10
CA SER A 473 1.88 -14.17 55.45
C SER A 473 1.16 -15.27 56.21
N GLY A 474 1.36 -15.32 57.52
CA GLY A 474 0.80 -16.40 58.34
C GLY A 474 0.72 -16.03 59.81
N GLN A 475 0.38 -17.05 60.60
CA GLN A 475 0.33 -16.95 62.05
C GLN A 475 1.28 -18.02 62.61
N ALA A 476 2.09 -17.65 63.61
CA ALA A 476 3.04 -18.58 64.20
C ALA A 476 2.35 -19.84 64.74
N GLY A 477 2.78 -21.00 64.26
CA GLY A 477 2.21 -22.31 64.61
C GLY A 477 1.19 -22.90 63.64
N GLN A 478 0.88 -22.23 62.52
CA GLN A 478 -0.01 -22.75 61.47
C GLN A 478 0.76 -23.05 60.17
N PRO A 479 0.37 -24.09 59.40
CA PRO A 479 0.94 -24.33 58.07
C PRO A 479 0.63 -23.17 57.11
N VAL A 480 1.66 -22.68 56.42
CA VAL A 480 1.61 -21.63 55.40
C VAL A 480 1.99 -22.26 54.07
N ALA A 481 1.16 -22.12 53.04
CA ALA A 481 1.49 -22.62 51.70
C ALA A 481 2.64 -21.81 51.09
N LEU A 482 3.59 -22.47 50.45
CA LEU A 482 4.67 -21.83 49.72
C LEU A 482 4.40 -21.92 48.22
N ASP A 483 4.56 -20.80 47.52
CA ASP A 483 4.44 -20.73 46.07
C ASP A 483 5.84 -20.54 45.47
N ILE A 484 6.41 -21.65 45.00
CA ILE A 484 7.75 -21.75 44.43
C ILE A 484 7.63 -22.57 43.15
N ALA A 485 8.07 -22.00 42.03
CA ALA A 485 8.17 -22.70 40.75
C ALA A 485 9.57 -22.54 40.18
N ALA A 486 10.13 -23.63 39.65
CA ALA A 486 11.38 -23.60 38.91
C ALA A 486 11.37 -24.59 37.75
N ALA A 487 12.05 -24.24 36.68
CA ALA A 487 12.16 -25.04 35.46
C ALA A 487 13.55 -24.90 34.84
N LEU A 488 13.97 -25.91 34.09
CA LEU A 488 15.17 -25.82 33.24
C LEU A 488 14.87 -24.92 32.05
N THR A 489 15.89 -24.22 31.58
CA THR A 489 15.83 -23.42 30.35
C THR A 489 16.21 -24.29 29.16
N ASP A 490 17.17 -25.20 29.33
CA ASP A 490 17.40 -26.30 28.40
C ASP A 490 16.34 -27.40 28.57
N THR A 491 15.78 -27.84 27.45
CA THR A 491 14.74 -28.88 27.38
C THR A 491 15.11 -30.04 26.45
N ASP A 492 16.31 -30.05 25.87
CA ASP A 492 16.78 -31.12 24.98
C ASP A 492 17.03 -32.45 25.76
N GLY A 493 17.09 -32.36 27.10
CA GLY A 493 17.22 -33.47 28.03
C GLY A 493 18.64 -33.69 28.56
N SER A 494 19.60 -32.86 28.16
CA SER A 494 20.98 -32.74 28.67
C SER A 494 21.02 -32.46 30.19
N GLU A 495 20.09 -31.64 30.70
CA GLU A 495 20.13 -31.10 32.06
C GLU A 495 19.20 -31.78 33.09
N VAL A 496 19.56 -31.65 34.38
CA VAL A 496 18.70 -32.00 35.53
C VAL A 496 18.57 -30.86 36.54
N LEU A 497 17.36 -30.63 37.05
CA LEU A 497 17.03 -29.55 38.01
C LEU A 497 17.00 -30.03 39.47
N SER A 498 17.60 -29.25 40.36
CA SER A 498 17.53 -29.41 41.82
C SER A 498 17.30 -28.07 42.52
N LEU A 499 16.54 -28.04 43.61
CA LEU A 499 16.29 -26.83 44.41
C LEU A 499 16.78 -26.95 45.86
N THR A 500 17.16 -25.84 46.47
CA THR A 500 17.56 -25.75 47.89
C THR A 500 16.95 -24.54 48.59
N LEU A 501 16.30 -24.75 49.74
CA LEU A 501 15.67 -23.72 50.58
C LEU A 501 16.50 -23.44 51.85
N SER A 502 16.64 -22.18 52.23
CA SER A 502 17.38 -21.73 53.42
C SER A 502 16.77 -20.47 54.05
N GLY A 503 17.20 -20.07 55.26
CA GLY A 503 16.67 -18.88 55.95
C GLY A 503 15.42 -19.10 56.80
N LEU A 504 14.93 -20.34 56.90
CA LEU A 504 13.75 -20.69 57.70
C LEU A 504 14.00 -20.56 59.22
N PRO A 505 13.00 -20.13 60.03
CA PRO A 505 13.11 -20.12 61.48
C PRO A 505 13.49 -21.49 62.05
N ALA A 506 14.38 -21.52 63.05
CA ALA A 506 14.83 -22.77 63.65
C ALA A 506 13.65 -23.56 64.25
N GLY A 507 13.44 -24.80 63.79
CA GLY A 507 12.31 -25.65 64.19
C GLY A 507 11.13 -25.65 63.22
N SER A 508 11.24 -24.96 62.07
CA SER A 508 10.23 -25.00 61.01
C SER A 508 10.14 -26.37 60.34
N LEU A 509 8.93 -26.74 59.90
CA LEU A 509 8.64 -28.01 59.22
C LEU A 509 8.15 -27.73 57.80
N LEU A 510 8.70 -28.44 56.81
CA LEU A 510 8.22 -28.47 55.42
C LEU A 510 7.44 -29.75 55.15
N SER A 511 6.44 -29.68 54.27
CA SER A 511 5.60 -30.84 53.92
C SER A 511 6.25 -31.85 52.95
N ALA A 512 7.29 -31.46 52.21
CA ALA A 512 8.05 -32.32 51.29
C ALA A 512 9.54 -31.89 51.23
N GLY A 513 10.40 -32.71 50.62
CA GLY A 513 11.86 -32.48 50.54
C GLY A 513 12.72 -33.19 51.58
N THR A 514 14.04 -33.07 51.41
CA THR A 514 15.05 -33.66 52.29
C THR A 514 15.75 -32.59 53.12
N ALA A 515 15.66 -32.68 54.45
CA ALA A 515 16.37 -31.79 55.36
C ALA A 515 17.87 -32.12 55.42
N ASN A 516 18.71 -31.11 55.21
CA ASN A 516 20.17 -31.24 55.25
C ASN A 516 20.72 -30.95 56.64
N ALA A 517 21.87 -31.53 56.97
CA ALA A 517 22.51 -31.40 58.29
C ALA A 517 22.93 -29.94 58.65
N ASN A 518 22.96 -29.03 57.67
CA ASN A 518 23.30 -27.62 57.82
C ASN A 518 22.08 -26.69 58.01
N GLY A 519 20.86 -27.24 58.12
CA GLY A 519 19.64 -26.46 58.34
C GLY A 519 18.94 -25.96 57.06
N THR A 520 19.39 -26.39 55.88
CA THR A 520 18.72 -26.17 54.58
C THR A 520 17.86 -27.36 54.19
N PHE A 521 17.01 -27.22 53.17
CA PHE A 521 16.20 -28.31 52.61
C PHE A 521 16.45 -28.43 51.12
N THR A 522 16.72 -29.64 50.62
CA THR A 522 16.82 -29.92 49.18
C THR A 522 15.50 -30.48 48.67
N LEU A 523 15.01 -29.94 47.56
CA LEU A 523 13.74 -30.30 46.91
C LEU A 523 14.01 -30.76 45.47
N ALA A 524 13.34 -31.83 45.06
CA ALA A 524 13.19 -32.15 43.65
C ALA A 524 12.03 -31.31 43.05
N PRO A 525 11.99 -31.08 41.72
CA PRO A 525 10.90 -30.32 41.09
C PRO A 525 9.50 -30.87 41.42
N GLY A 526 9.37 -32.19 41.58
CA GLY A 526 8.12 -32.84 41.97
C GLY A 526 7.66 -32.59 43.41
N ASP A 527 8.52 -32.05 44.29
CA ASP A 527 8.19 -31.74 45.69
C ASP A 527 7.50 -30.37 45.86
N LEU A 528 7.47 -29.54 44.82
CA LEU A 528 6.95 -28.16 44.89
C LEU A 528 5.41 -28.10 44.92
N ALA A 529 4.74 -29.07 44.31
CA ALA A 529 3.28 -29.10 44.25
C ALA A 529 2.65 -29.28 45.65
N GLY A 530 1.99 -28.24 46.15
CA GLY A 530 1.33 -28.25 47.46
C GLY A 530 2.29 -28.14 48.65
N LEU A 531 3.49 -27.57 48.44
CA LEU A 531 4.47 -27.38 49.50
C LEU A 531 3.96 -26.40 50.57
N THR A 532 4.10 -26.76 51.84
CA THR A 532 3.71 -25.93 52.99
C THR A 532 4.84 -25.88 54.00
N LEU A 533 4.94 -24.75 54.69
CA LEU A 533 5.88 -24.43 55.76
C LEU A 533 5.09 -24.15 57.04
N THR A 534 5.35 -24.86 58.13
CA THR A 534 4.78 -24.53 59.44
C THR A 534 5.84 -23.83 60.31
N PRO A 535 5.70 -22.52 60.57
CA PRO A 535 6.60 -21.78 61.45
C PRO A 535 6.34 -22.16 62.92
N PRO A 536 7.35 -22.19 63.80
CA PRO A 536 7.16 -22.46 65.23
C PRO A 536 6.18 -21.48 65.89
N THR A 537 5.48 -21.89 66.96
CA THR A 537 4.57 -21.00 67.71
C THR A 537 5.33 -19.90 68.46
N GLY A 538 4.77 -18.69 68.54
CA GLY A 538 5.30 -17.57 69.33
C GLY A 538 6.38 -16.71 68.64
N VAL A 539 6.56 -16.88 67.33
CA VAL A 539 7.42 -16.03 66.49
C VAL A 539 6.54 -14.93 65.88
N SER A 540 7.01 -13.68 65.83
CA SER A 540 6.28 -12.57 65.21
C SER A 540 7.26 -11.61 64.54
N GLY A 541 6.79 -10.88 63.54
CA GLY A 541 7.61 -10.11 62.60
C GLY A 541 8.00 -10.92 61.36
N ASP A 542 8.42 -10.19 60.33
CA ASP A 542 8.69 -10.72 59.00
C ASP A 542 10.03 -11.49 58.94
N VAL A 543 10.07 -12.62 58.23
CA VAL A 543 11.25 -13.49 58.09
C VAL A 543 11.58 -13.77 56.61
N THR A 544 12.78 -13.45 56.16
CA THR A 544 13.23 -13.71 54.77
C THR A 544 13.74 -15.14 54.56
N VAL A 545 13.24 -15.82 53.53
CA VAL A 545 13.58 -17.20 53.14
C VAL A 545 14.16 -17.20 51.73
N GLN A 546 15.25 -17.92 51.50
CA GLN A 546 15.95 -17.99 50.20
C GLN A 546 15.77 -19.35 49.52
N VAL A 547 15.55 -19.33 48.21
CA VAL A 547 15.41 -20.50 47.32
C VAL A 547 16.47 -20.42 46.24
N THR A 548 17.22 -21.51 46.02
CA THR A 548 18.18 -21.65 44.92
C THR A 548 17.77 -22.80 44.01
N ALA A 549 17.62 -22.56 42.72
CA ALA A 549 17.46 -23.59 41.69
C ALA A 549 18.78 -23.79 40.95
N THR A 550 19.15 -25.03 40.63
CA THR A 550 20.41 -25.38 39.96
C THR A 550 20.13 -26.41 38.87
N ALA A 551 20.48 -26.06 37.64
CA ALA A 551 20.54 -26.94 36.48
C ALA A 551 21.94 -27.56 36.40
N THR A 552 22.03 -28.81 35.96
CA THR A 552 23.31 -29.51 35.84
C THR A 552 23.31 -30.43 34.64
N GLU A 553 24.32 -30.27 33.81
CA GLU A 553 24.61 -31.11 32.65
C GLU A 553 24.89 -32.55 33.06
N GLN A 554 24.18 -33.50 32.47
CA GLN A 554 24.43 -34.92 32.68
C GLN A 554 25.67 -35.41 31.92
N SER A 555 26.00 -34.76 30.80
CA SER A 555 27.06 -35.14 29.87
C SER A 555 28.46 -34.86 30.43
N ASN A 556 28.65 -33.70 31.07
CA ASN A 556 29.95 -33.22 31.53
C ASN A 556 29.96 -32.65 32.97
N GLY A 557 28.79 -32.53 33.62
CA GLY A 557 28.66 -32.08 35.01
C GLY A 557 28.80 -30.56 35.21
N ALA A 558 28.80 -29.76 34.15
CA ALA A 558 28.66 -28.31 34.24
C ALA A 558 27.33 -27.94 34.92
N SER A 559 27.26 -26.81 35.61
CA SER A 559 26.04 -26.42 36.33
C SER A 559 25.86 -24.91 36.37
N ALA A 560 24.62 -24.45 36.24
CA ALA A 560 24.22 -23.06 36.38
C ALA A 560 23.05 -22.95 37.37
N ALA A 561 22.99 -21.84 38.12
CA ALA A 561 22.04 -21.69 39.23
C ALA A 561 21.50 -20.27 39.36
N VAL A 562 20.29 -20.14 39.90
CA VAL A 562 19.64 -18.87 40.25
C VAL A 562 19.12 -18.92 41.69
N THR A 563 19.17 -17.80 42.41
CA THR A 563 18.70 -17.68 43.81
C THR A 563 17.76 -16.49 43.99
N THR A 564 16.59 -16.72 44.57
CA THR A 564 15.56 -15.68 44.86
C THR A 564 15.04 -15.84 46.29
N ALA A 565 14.56 -14.76 46.92
CA ALA A 565 14.08 -14.76 48.30
C ALA A 565 12.62 -14.30 48.40
N PHE A 566 11.91 -14.75 49.44
CA PHE A 566 10.58 -14.27 49.80
C PHE A 566 10.45 -14.00 51.30
N ILE A 567 9.48 -13.18 51.70
CA ILE A 567 9.19 -12.76 53.07
C ILE A 567 8.03 -13.58 53.66
N LEU A 568 8.20 -14.06 54.89
CA LEU A 568 7.18 -14.69 55.73
C LEU A 568 6.71 -13.70 56.82
N ALA A 569 5.54 -13.07 56.64
CA ALA A 569 5.03 -12.02 57.55
C ALA A 569 4.15 -12.55 58.71
N LEU A 570 4.38 -12.07 59.96
CA LEU A 570 3.69 -12.52 61.20
C LEU A 570 3.27 -11.31 62.11
N PRO A 571 2.05 -10.74 62.00
CA PRO A 571 1.66 -9.43 62.60
C PRO A 571 1.23 -9.39 64.10
N VAL A 572 1.23 -8.19 64.75
CA VAL A 572 0.76 -7.90 66.14
C VAL A 572 -0.17 -6.66 66.14
N ALA A 573 -1.31 -6.64 66.85
CA ALA A 573 -2.38 -5.64 66.62
C ALA A 573 -2.79 -4.75 67.84
N ASN A 574 -2.71 -3.42 67.66
CA ASN A 574 -3.58 -2.36 68.25
C ASN A 574 -4.40 -1.82 67.08
N GLN A 575 -5.71 -1.63 67.23
CA GLN A 575 -6.59 -1.39 66.09
C GLN A 575 -7.17 0.02 66.20
N ALA A 576 -7.00 0.81 65.14
CA ALA A 576 -7.67 2.10 65.01
C ALA A 576 -9.20 1.92 65.14
N PRO A 577 -9.98 3.00 65.37
CA PRO A 577 -11.43 2.95 65.29
C PRO A 577 -11.84 2.17 64.03
N ASP A 578 -12.77 1.22 64.14
CA ASP A 578 -13.13 0.32 63.03
C ASP A 578 -14.37 0.78 62.29
N ASP A 579 -15.01 1.84 62.76
CA ASP A 579 -16.05 2.49 61.98
C ASP A 579 -16.25 3.93 62.45
N ILE A 580 -16.61 4.79 61.52
CA ILE A 580 -17.30 6.03 61.83
C ILE A 580 -18.54 5.96 60.95
N ALA A 581 -19.72 6.02 61.55
CA ALA A 581 -20.99 6.01 60.84
C ALA A 581 -21.69 7.36 61.01
N LEU A 582 -22.20 7.89 59.90
CA LEU A 582 -23.06 9.06 59.84
C LEU A 582 -24.49 8.58 59.53
N ASP A 583 -25.47 9.03 60.31
CA ASP A 583 -26.85 8.51 60.22
C ASP A 583 -27.68 9.07 59.04
N ASN A 584 -27.22 10.14 58.40
CA ASN A 584 -27.77 10.71 57.19
C ASN A 584 -26.64 11.48 56.46
N SER A 585 -26.43 11.19 55.19
CA SER A 585 -25.35 11.77 54.36
C SER A 585 -25.89 12.68 53.26
N HIS A 586 -27.19 13.01 53.31
CA HIS A 586 -27.85 13.82 52.31
C HIS A 586 -28.22 15.20 52.86
N VAL A 587 -27.94 16.23 52.08
CA VAL A 587 -28.38 17.59 52.34
C VAL A 587 -29.00 18.15 51.08
N LEU A 588 -30.11 18.89 51.23
CA LEU A 588 -30.65 19.65 50.11
C LEU A 588 -29.67 20.79 49.79
N GLU A 589 -29.38 20.98 48.50
CA GLU A 589 -28.73 22.21 48.04
C GLU A 589 -29.52 23.48 48.45
N ASN A 590 -28.86 24.64 48.40
CA ASN A 590 -29.42 25.97 48.67
C ASN A 590 -29.91 26.29 50.10
N GLU A 591 -29.89 25.33 51.04
CA GLU A 591 -30.30 25.57 52.44
C GLU A 591 -29.14 25.91 53.40
N LYS A 592 -29.24 27.08 54.07
CA LYS A 592 -28.16 27.60 54.93
C LYS A 592 -28.12 26.94 56.30
N GLY A 593 -26.95 26.47 56.71
CA GLY A 593 -26.69 25.96 58.06
C GLY A 593 -27.39 24.62 58.36
N TRP A 594 -27.74 23.87 57.32
CA TRP A 594 -28.42 22.58 57.37
C TRP A 594 -27.65 21.54 58.20
N VAL A 595 -28.38 20.69 58.90
CA VAL A 595 -27.81 19.59 59.69
C VAL A 595 -27.81 18.33 58.84
N VAL A 596 -26.61 17.82 58.54
CA VAL A 596 -26.40 16.65 57.68
C VAL A 596 -26.89 15.39 58.38
N GLY A 597 -26.33 15.09 59.56
CA GLY A 597 -26.64 13.90 60.34
C GLY A 597 -25.83 13.83 61.63
N SER A 598 -26.12 12.85 62.47
CA SER A 598 -25.39 12.52 63.70
C SER A 598 -24.27 11.52 63.42
N LEU A 599 -23.10 11.76 64.03
CA LEU A 599 -21.92 10.91 63.90
C LEU A 599 -21.82 9.92 65.06
N THR A 600 -21.43 8.68 64.74
CA THR A 600 -21.10 7.60 65.69
C THR A 600 -19.76 6.99 65.32
N VAL A 601 -18.94 6.60 66.30
CA VAL A 601 -17.62 5.97 66.08
C VAL A 601 -17.59 4.65 66.82
N SER A 602 -17.23 3.55 66.15
CA SER A 602 -16.87 2.29 66.78
C SER A 602 -15.36 2.07 66.70
N ASP A 603 -14.84 1.38 67.71
CA ASP A 603 -13.43 1.06 67.83
C ASP A 603 -13.28 -0.38 68.33
N PRO A 604 -12.47 -1.25 67.67
CA PRO A 604 -12.20 -2.61 68.12
C PRO A 604 -11.55 -2.65 69.50
N ASP A 605 -10.85 -1.57 69.86
CA ASP A 605 -10.26 -1.33 71.16
C ASP A 605 -11.33 -0.70 72.08
N ALA A 606 -12.17 -1.57 72.65
CA ALA A 606 -13.36 -1.20 73.40
C ALA A 606 -13.13 -0.19 74.55
N GLY A 607 -13.78 0.99 74.46
CA GLY A 607 -13.81 2.02 75.51
C GLY A 607 -13.03 3.29 75.19
N ASP A 608 -12.49 3.39 73.98
CA ASP A 608 -11.76 4.55 73.49
C ASP A 608 -12.67 5.78 73.27
N SER A 609 -12.08 6.96 73.49
CA SER A 609 -12.75 8.26 73.37
C SER A 609 -12.28 8.95 72.10
N HIS A 610 -13.21 9.35 71.25
CA HIS A 610 -12.90 9.85 69.93
C HIS A 610 -12.95 11.38 69.88
N VAL A 611 -11.90 11.99 69.32
CA VAL A 611 -11.95 13.39 68.90
C VAL A 611 -12.29 13.40 67.43
N LEU A 612 -13.42 14.01 67.10
CA LEU A 612 -13.90 14.17 65.74
C LEU A 612 -13.41 15.50 65.18
N ALA A 613 -12.65 15.43 64.09
CA ALA A 613 -12.28 16.56 63.27
C ALA A 613 -12.97 16.43 61.90
N VAL A 614 -13.34 17.56 61.32
CA VAL A 614 -13.95 17.64 59.99
C VAL A 614 -12.99 18.39 59.08
N SER A 615 -12.65 17.82 57.94
CA SER A 615 -11.64 18.39 57.03
C SER A 615 -12.14 19.59 56.24
N ASP A 616 -13.43 19.63 55.88
CA ASP A 616 -14.00 20.68 55.04
C ASP A 616 -14.39 21.92 55.87
N ALA A 617 -13.88 23.09 55.46
CA ALA A 617 -14.05 24.35 56.16
C ALA A 617 -15.50 24.89 56.16
N ARG A 618 -16.37 24.41 55.27
CA ARG A 618 -17.80 24.76 55.20
C ARG A 618 -18.62 24.07 56.29
N PHE A 619 -18.13 22.93 56.77
CA PHE A 619 -18.81 22.11 57.77
C PHE A 619 -18.24 22.35 59.18
N GLU A 620 -19.08 22.08 60.16
CA GLU A 620 -18.69 22.01 61.56
C GLU A 620 -19.40 20.84 62.25
N ILE A 621 -18.75 20.28 63.27
CA ILE A 621 -19.35 19.26 64.12
C ILE A 621 -19.82 19.94 65.40
N VAL A 622 -21.14 20.08 65.56
CA VAL A 622 -21.75 20.71 66.73
C VAL A 622 -22.59 19.66 67.46
N ALA A 623 -22.26 19.44 68.73
CA ALA A 623 -22.97 18.47 69.59
C ALA A 623 -23.06 17.04 69.01
N GLY A 624 -22.05 16.59 68.27
CA GLY A 624 -22.00 15.25 67.66
C GLY A 624 -22.76 15.15 66.34
N GLN A 625 -23.25 16.27 65.81
CA GLN A 625 -23.89 16.34 64.50
C GLN A 625 -22.97 17.05 63.51
N LEU A 626 -22.80 16.46 62.34
CA LEU A 626 -22.19 17.13 61.20
C LEU A 626 -23.23 18.08 60.62
N LYS A 627 -22.89 19.37 60.52
CA LYS A 627 -23.76 20.40 59.94
C LYS A 627 -22.96 21.42 59.15
N LEU A 628 -23.64 22.14 58.25
CA LEU A 628 -23.08 23.33 57.61
C LEU A 628 -22.95 24.46 58.62
N LYS A 629 -21.87 25.24 58.51
CA LYS A 629 -21.71 26.45 59.32
C LYS A 629 -22.83 27.44 59.05
N ASP A 630 -23.23 28.18 60.08
CA ASP A 630 -24.30 29.17 59.98
C ASP A 630 -24.01 30.19 58.87
N GLY A 631 -24.92 30.25 57.89
CA GLY A 631 -24.84 31.15 56.73
C GLY A 631 -24.24 30.53 55.46
N ILE A 632 -23.71 29.31 55.52
CA ILE A 632 -23.18 28.54 54.38
C ILE A 632 -24.28 27.60 53.85
N ALA A 633 -24.47 27.58 52.53
CA ALA A 633 -25.25 26.59 51.79
C ALA A 633 -24.32 25.89 50.77
N LEU A 634 -24.68 24.68 50.34
CA LEU A 634 -24.00 23.96 49.26
C LEU A 634 -24.83 24.05 47.98
N ASP A 635 -24.17 23.86 46.85
CA ASP A 635 -24.66 24.10 45.50
C ASP A 635 -24.30 22.85 44.69
N PHE A 636 -25.29 22.15 44.12
CA PHE A 636 -25.08 20.85 43.50
C PHE A 636 -24.23 20.99 42.24
N GLU A 637 -24.48 22.00 41.41
CA GLU A 637 -23.77 22.28 40.16
C GLU A 637 -22.31 22.72 40.40
N ALA A 638 -21.99 23.21 41.60
CA ALA A 638 -20.62 23.58 41.96
C ALA A 638 -19.83 22.43 42.61
N THR A 639 -20.50 21.62 43.43
CA THR A 639 -19.93 20.45 44.10
C THR A 639 -21.07 19.48 44.46
N PRO A 640 -21.44 18.53 43.57
CA PRO A 640 -22.64 17.69 43.71
C PRO A 640 -22.54 16.71 44.89
N SER A 641 -21.32 16.51 45.37
CA SER A 641 -21.10 15.98 46.69
C SER A 641 -19.90 16.66 47.32
N VAL A 642 -19.87 16.68 48.64
CA VAL A 642 -18.70 17.10 49.38
C VAL A 642 -18.18 15.91 50.15
N SER A 643 -17.02 15.42 49.73
CA SER A 643 -16.25 14.46 50.53
C SER A 643 -15.71 15.16 51.76
N VAL A 644 -16.33 14.84 52.89
CA VAL A 644 -15.94 15.35 54.19
C VAL A 644 -15.23 14.23 54.93
N ASP A 645 -13.92 14.38 55.11
CA ASP A 645 -13.16 13.50 55.99
C ASP A 645 -13.53 13.84 57.42
N VAL A 646 -14.23 12.91 58.05
CA VAL A 646 -14.41 12.93 59.49
C VAL A 646 -13.37 12.00 60.07
N THR A 647 -12.37 12.60 60.71
CA THR A 647 -11.34 11.85 61.42
C THR A 647 -11.79 11.63 62.85
N ALA A 648 -12.09 10.39 63.19
CA ALA A 648 -12.13 9.94 64.57
C ALA A 648 -10.73 9.44 64.95
N THR A 649 -10.06 10.22 65.78
CA THR A 649 -8.81 9.75 66.41
C THR A 649 -9.16 9.11 67.74
N ASP A 650 -8.79 7.85 67.92
CA ASP A 650 -8.88 7.15 69.20
C ASP A 650 -7.92 7.75 70.24
N ALA A 651 -7.98 7.26 71.48
CA ALA A 651 -7.11 7.76 72.54
C ALA A 651 -5.64 7.28 72.37
N GLY A 652 -5.42 6.22 71.59
CA GLY A 652 -4.11 5.67 71.18
C GLY A 652 -3.42 6.45 70.06
N GLY A 653 -4.11 7.44 69.46
CA GLY A 653 -3.63 8.24 68.35
C GLY A 653 -3.75 7.55 66.99
N LEU A 654 -4.32 6.33 66.92
CA LEU A 654 -4.70 5.74 65.66
C LEU A 654 -6.04 6.36 65.27
N SER A 655 -6.04 6.99 64.12
CA SER A 655 -7.21 7.65 63.59
C SER A 655 -7.80 6.81 62.49
N ARG A 656 -9.10 6.57 62.58
CA ARG A 656 -9.87 6.31 61.38
C ARG A 656 -10.33 7.64 60.85
N THR A 657 -10.12 7.84 59.58
CA THR A 657 -10.85 8.86 58.85
C THR A 657 -11.84 8.09 58.02
N GLU A 658 -13.12 8.34 58.27
CA GLU A 658 -14.15 7.92 57.34
C GLU A 658 -14.49 9.15 56.53
N THR A 659 -14.31 9.04 55.23
CA THR A 659 -14.80 10.04 54.30
C THR A 659 -16.29 9.83 54.17
N PHE A 660 -17.08 10.76 54.69
CA PHE A 660 -18.49 10.81 54.36
C PHE A 660 -18.62 11.67 53.12
N VAL A 661 -19.01 11.03 52.03
CA VAL A 661 -19.52 11.76 50.87
C VAL A 661 -20.87 12.32 51.31
N ILE A 662 -20.87 13.61 51.61
CA ILE A 662 -22.12 14.32 51.81
C ILE A 662 -22.64 14.59 50.42
N THR A 663 -23.53 13.70 49.97
CA THR A 663 -24.29 13.93 48.77
C THR A 663 -25.10 15.19 49.02
N VAL A 664 -24.77 16.23 48.27
CA VAL A 664 -25.74 17.27 48.05
C VAL A 664 -26.77 16.53 47.22
N ASP A 665 -27.94 16.28 47.80
CA ASP A 665 -29.06 15.86 46.97
C ASP A 665 -29.17 16.95 45.95
N ASP A 666 -28.79 16.59 44.73
CA ASP A 666 -29.29 17.27 43.57
C ASP A 666 -30.77 17.48 43.84
N VAL A 667 -31.21 18.71 43.72
CA VAL A 667 -32.59 18.84 43.30
C VAL A 667 -32.45 18.60 41.80
N PRO A 668 -32.61 17.35 41.33
CA PRO A 668 -32.28 16.98 39.98
C PRO A 668 -32.70 18.02 38.99
N ASP A 669 -31.70 18.38 38.20
CA ASP A 669 -31.84 18.24 36.77
C ASP A 669 -31.35 16.82 36.33
N THR A 670 -31.50 15.72 37.13
CA THR A 670 -31.24 14.32 36.68
C THR A 670 -32.04 14.04 35.43
N ALA A 671 -31.38 13.50 34.40
CA ALA A 671 -31.99 13.02 33.16
C ALA A 671 -33.24 12.20 33.46
N THR A 672 -34.35 12.86 33.27
CA THR A 672 -35.69 12.34 33.21
C THR A 672 -36.05 12.18 31.73
N PRO A 673 -37.21 11.60 31.40
CA PRO A 673 -37.76 11.72 30.05
C PRO A 673 -38.28 13.15 29.74
N GLY A 674 -37.67 14.17 30.36
CA GLY A 674 -37.98 15.58 30.22
C GLY A 674 -36.69 16.34 29.95
N SER A 675 -36.77 17.66 29.79
CA SER A 675 -35.59 18.49 29.51
C SER A 675 -34.71 18.68 30.74
N ASP A 676 -33.46 18.27 30.65
CA ASP A 676 -32.51 18.19 31.77
C ASP A 676 -31.18 18.89 31.43
N LEU A 677 -30.51 19.42 32.46
CA LEU A 677 -29.16 20.00 32.36
C LEU A 677 -28.18 19.10 33.10
N LEU A 678 -27.29 18.45 32.36
CA LEU A 678 -26.36 17.44 32.81
C LEU A 678 -24.93 17.96 32.62
N ILE A 679 -24.11 17.92 33.67
CA ILE A 679 -22.74 18.43 33.64
C ILE A 679 -21.80 17.33 34.15
N GLY A 680 -20.86 16.93 33.30
CA GLY A 680 -19.77 15.99 33.50
C GLY A 680 -18.60 16.56 34.27
N SER A 681 -17.46 15.88 34.20
CA SER A 681 -16.26 16.11 34.98
C SER A 681 -15.04 16.25 34.06
N SER A 682 -13.88 16.67 34.58
CA SER A 682 -12.68 16.86 33.75
C SER A 682 -11.96 15.55 33.38
N GLY A 683 -12.66 14.42 33.24
CA GLY A 683 -12.11 13.19 32.67
C GLY A 683 -13.21 12.36 32.03
N ALA A 684 -12.86 11.54 31.02
CA ALA A 684 -13.74 10.67 30.24
C ALA A 684 -15.04 10.23 30.93
N ASP A 685 -16.14 10.79 30.48
CA ASP A 685 -17.50 10.66 30.99
C ASP A 685 -18.44 10.09 29.91
N VAL A 686 -19.50 9.42 30.36
CA VAL A 686 -20.55 8.89 29.48
C VAL A 686 -21.90 9.35 30.01
N ILE A 687 -22.57 10.22 29.26
CA ILE A 687 -23.78 10.90 29.71
C ILE A 687 -24.89 10.73 28.67
N ASP A 688 -26.07 10.28 29.12
CA ASP A 688 -27.24 9.98 28.30
C ASP A 688 -28.44 10.82 28.80
N GLY A 689 -28.92 11.73 27.94
CA GLY A 689 -30.08 12.61 28.19
C GLY A 689 -31.40 11.85 28.21
N LEU A 690 -31.45 10.66 27.61
CA LEU A 690 -32.62 9.84 27.36
C LEU A 690 -33.60 10.48 26.38
N GLY A 691 -34.40 11.42 26.83
CA GLY A 691 -35.35 12.06 25.92
C GLY A 691 -36.05 13.18 26.63
N GLY A 692 -36.29 14.27 25.93
CA GLY A 692 -36.12 15.55 26.58
C GLY A 692 -35.42 16.48 25.61
N ASN A 693 -35.24 17.72 26.02
CA ASN A 693 -34.41 18.65 25.27
C ASN A 693 -33.28 18.98 26.24
N ASP A 694 -32.23 18.19 26.17
CA ASP A 694 -31.24 18.06 27.22
C ASP A 694 -30.01 18.89 26.90
N THR A 695 -29.28 19.35 27.92
CA THR A 695 -28.01 20.06 27.73
C THR A 695 -26.94 19.33 28.52
N ILE A 696 -25.91 18.83 27.84
CA ILE A 696 -24.90 17.90 28.34
C ILE A 696 -23.50 18.47 28.13
N TYR A 697 -22.72 18.66 29.20
CA TYR A 697 -21.32 19.11 29.12
C TYR A 697 -20.37 17.99 29.57
N GLY A 698 -19.44 17.53 28.73
CA GLY A 698 -18.40 16.54 29.04
C GLY A 698 -17.25 17.14 29.88
N LEU A 699 -16.70 18.26 29.40
CA LEU A 699 -15.61 19.09 29.94
C LEU A 699 -14.21 18.71 29.47
N GLY A 700 -13.76 17.47 29.63
CA GLY A 700 -12.45 17.11 29.09
C GLY A 700 -12.01 15.73 29.51
N GLY A 701 -11.07 15.15 28.76
CA GLY A 701 -10.99 13.71 28.57
C GLY A 701 -11.92 13.27 27.45
N ASP A 702 -11.63 12.11 26.87
CA ASP A 702 -12.39 11.55 25.73
C ASP A 702 -13.79 11.09 26.18
N ASP A 703 -14.82 11.86 25.83
CA ASP A 703 -16.18 11.78 26.35
C ASP A 703 -17.15 11.16 25.32
N LEU A 704 -18.16 10.42 25.79
CA LEU A 704 -19.29 9.95 24.97
C LEU A 704 -20.60 10.56 25.44
N LEU A 705 -21.15 11.46 24.65
CA LEU A 705 -22.36 12.19 25.00
C LEU A 705 -23.50 11.77 24.09
N ILE A 706 -24.66 11.45 24.67
CA ILE A 706 -25.83 10.96 23.94
C ILE A 706 -27.05 11.79 24.33
N GLY A 707 -27.63 12.50 23.37
CA GLY A 707 -28.84 13.31 23.59
C GLY A 707 -30.07 12.41 23.76
N GLY A 708 -30.31 11.56 22.76
CA GLY A 708 -31.41 10.62 22.77
C GLY A 708 -32.58 11.13 21.94
N ALA A 709 -33.76 11.33 22.55
CA ALA A 709 -34.95 11.77 21.84
C ALA A 709 -35.42 13.16 22.24
N GLY A 710 -35.17 14.13 21.37
CA GLY A 710 -35.62 15.52 21.44
C GLY A 710 -34.48 16.43 21.00
N ASP A 711 -34.60 17.72 21.31
CA ASP A 711 -33.64 18.72 20.78
C ASP A 711 -32.54 18.95 21.83
N ASP A 712 -31.43 18.23 21.67
CA ASP A 712 -30.39 18.13 22.70
C ASP A 712 -29.18 19.03 22.39
N SER A 713 -28.37 19.38 23.39
CA SER A 713 -27.14 20.19 23.24
C SER A 713 -25.97 19.52 23.96
N LEU A 714 -24.96 19.05 23.24
CA LEU A 714 -23.86 18.23 23.71
C LEU A 714 -22.53 18.97 23.49
N TYR A 715 -21.67 19.05 24.51
CA TYR A 715 -20.38 19.74 24.46
C TYR A 715 -19.28 18.82 25.01
N GLY A 716 -18.38 18.31 24.17
CA GLY A 716 -17.29 17.37 24.49
C GLY A 716 -16.23 18.02 25.38
N GLY A 717 -15.41 18.90 24.81
CA GLY A 717 -14.48 19.75 25.54
C GLY A 717 -13.05 19.61 25.06
N ALA A 718 -12.25 18.77 25.69
CA ALA A 718 -10.85 18.61 25.31
C ALA A 718 -10.48 17.14 25.44
N GLY A 719 -10.08 16.49 24.36
CA GLY A 719 -10.09 15.04 24.23
C GLY A 719 -10.71 14.68 22.89
N ASN A 720 -10.52 13.44 22.45
CA ASN A 720 -11.13 12.96 21.22
C ASN A 720 -12.51 12.39 21.56
N ASP A 721 -13.55 13.14 21.27
CA ASP A 721 -14.89 12.97 21.81
C ASP A 721 -15.85 12.36 20.77
N GLU A 722 -16.83 11.58 21.23
CA GLU A 722 -17.90 11.05 20.37
C GLU A 722 -19.26 11.60 20.83
N LEU A 723 -19.90 12.39 19.97
CA LEU A 723 -21.16 13.05 20.28
C LEU A 723 -22.27 12.47 19.40
N ILE A 724 -23.37 12.03 20.02
CA ILE A 724 -24.50 11.42 19.33
C ILE A 724 -25.79 12.16 19.71
N GLY A 725 -26.30 12.97 18.79
CA GLY A 725 -27.54 13.73 18.98
C GLY A 725 -28.75 12.80 19.15
N GLY A 726 -29.00 11.96 18.16
CA GLY A 726 -30.10 10.99 18.18
C GLY A 726 -31.24 11.42 17.27
N THR A 727 -32.45 11.65 17.81
CA THR A 727 -33.57 12.16 17.01
C THR A 727 -34.02 13.50 17.53
N GLY A 728 -34.15 14.49 16.65
CA GLY A 728 -34.51 15.86 17.02
C GLY A 728 -33.43 16.82 16.54
N ASP A 729 -33.62 18.10 16.84
CA ASP A 729 -32.73 19.15 16.34
C ASP A 729 -31.59 19.37 17.36
N ASN A 730 -30.44 18.72 17.14
CA ASN A 730 -29.39 18.65 18.16
C ASN A 730 -28.24 19.64 17.92
N VAL A 731 -27.60 20.12 18.98
CA VAL A 731 -26.36 20.91 18.95
C VAL A 731 -25.21 20.04 19.47
N LEU A 732 -24.13 19.89 18.72
CA LEU A 732 -22.94 19.12 19.10
C LEU A 732 -21.71 20.03 18.98
N ASP A 733 -20.84 20.04 19.98
CA ASP A 733 -19.60 20.82 20.04
C ASP A 733 -18.47 19.90 20.52
N GLY A 734 -17.52 19.53 19.65
CA GLY A 734 -16.45 18.54 19.90
C GLY A 734 -15.36 19.10 20.80
N GLY A 735 -14.64 20.12 20.32
CA GLY A 735 -13.66 20.89 21.08
C GLY A 735 -12.23 20.66 20.60
N ASP A 736 -11.28 20.48 21.52
CA ASP A 736 -9.89 20.18 21.15
C ASP A 736 -9.71 18.65 21.03
N GLY A 737 -9.45 18.09 19.85
CA GLY A 737 -9.27 16.65 19.62
C GLY A 737 -9.72 16.24 18.21
N ASP A 738 -9.35 15.02 17.77
CA ASP A 738 -9.91 14.45 16.54
C ASP A 738 -11.22 13.72 16.92
N ASP A 739 -12.35 14.30 16.55
CA ASP A 739 -13.69 14.03 17.10
C ASP A 739 -14.63 13.37 16.08
N ILE A 740 -15.63 12.64 16.59
CA ILE A 740 -16.66 12.00 15.76
C ILE A 740 -18.04 12.49 16.17
N LEU A 741 -18.73 13.18 15.26
CA LEU A 741 -19.97 13.88 15.56
C LEU A 741 -21.12 13.31 14.71
N ARG A 742 -22.14 12.77 15.38
CA ARG A 742 -23.28 12.09 14.75
C ARG A 742 -24.60 12.72 15.18
N GLY A 743 -25.12 13.63 14.37
CA GLY A 743 -26.38 14.31 14.66
C GLY A 743 -27.60 13.40 14.61
N GLY A 744 -27.60 12.41 13.70
CA GLY A 744 -28.80 11.63 13.39
C GLY A 744 -29.82 12.43 12.59
N ASN A 745 -31.12 12.11 12.70
CA ASN A 745 -32.16 12.79 11.91
C ASN A 745 -32.70 14.01 12.65
N GLY A 746 -32.89 15.10 11.92
CA GLY A 746 -33.32 16.40 12.45
C GLY A 746 -32.39 17.51 11.98
N ASN A 747 -32.71 18.75 12.34
CA ASN A 747 -31.92 19.91 11.94
C ASN A 747 -30.81 20.11 12.98
N ASN A 748 -29.65 19.49 12.76
CA ASN A 748 -28.56 19.49 13.74
C ASN A 748 -27.59 20.67 13.53
N THR A 749 -26.85 21.07 14.56
CA THR A 749 -25.78 22.07 14.52
C THR A 749 -24.53 21.44 15.11
N VAL A 750 -23.41 21.46 14.42
CA VAL A 750 -22.16 20.79 14.79
C VAL A 750 -21.02 21.79 14.73
N LEU A 751 -20.17 21.80 15.76
CA LEU A 751 -18.90 22.53 15.80
C LEU A 751 -17.84 21.49 16.20
N ALA A 752 -16.94 21.06 15.33
CA ALA A 752 -16.05 19.93 15.59
C ALA A 752 -14.79 20.39 16.35
N GLY A 753 -14.05 21.36 15.84
CA GLY A 753 -13.13 22.17 16.64
C GLY A 753 -11.69 22.13 16.16
N ALA A 754 -10.79 21.45 16.85
CA ALA A 754 -9.38 21.40 16.46
C ALA A 754 -8.85 19.97 16.49
N GLY A 755 -8.51 19.44 15.33
CA GLY A 755 -8.23 18.04 15.06
C GLY A 755 -8.81 17.68 13.70
N ASN A 756 -8.49 16.48 13.20
CA ASN A 756 -9.05 15.98 11.94
C ASN A 756 -10.35 15.22 12.24
N ASP A 757 -11.48 15.81 11.93
CA ASP A 757 -12.78 15.43 12.48
C ASP A 757 -13.68 14.70 11.47
N GLU A 758 -14.54 13.81 11.97
CA GLU A 758 -15.43 12.98 11.14
C GLU A 758 -16.91 13.20 11.52
N ILE A 759 -17.66 13.85 10.63
CA ILE A 759 -19.02 14.34 10.92
C ILE A 759 -20.03 13.61 10.03
N TYR A 760 -21.02 12.96 10.64
CA TYR A 760 -22.04 12.17 9.93
C TYR A 760 -23.46 12.55 10.32
N LEU A 761 -24.21 13.12 9.38
CA LEU A 761 -25.56 13.60 9.62
C LEU A 761 -26.58 12.85 8.76
N GLY A 762 -27.81 12.75 9.27
CA GLY A 762 -28.94 12.18 8.55
C GLY A 762 -29.86 13.27 8.00
N ASP A 763 -31.06 12.87 7.54
CA ASP A 763 -32.08 13.79 7.01
C ASP A 763 -32.32 15.02 7.90
N GLY A 764 -32.36 16.21 7.30
CA GLY A 764 -32.68 17.47 7.98
C GLY A 764 -31.84 18.64 7.46
N ASP A 765 -32.18 19.85 7.89
CA ASP A 765 -31.43 21.07 7.55
C ASP A 765 -30.33 21.25 8.60
N ASN A 766 -29.13 20.73 8.34
CA ASN A 766 -28.03 20.72 9.31
C ASN A 766 -27.09 21.93 9.19
N TYR A 767 -26.31 22.24 10.22
CA TYR A 767 -25.23 23.21 10.24
C TYR A 767 -23.95 22.53 10.78
N VAL A 768 -22.80 22.70 10.14
CA VAL A 768 -21.50 22.09 10.52
C VAL A 768 -20.39 23.13 10.42
N ASP A 769 -19.42 23.04 11.33
CA ASP A 769 -18.16 23.78 11.34
C ASP A 769 -17.05 22.81 11.77
N GLY A 770 -16.14 22.44 10.86
CA GLY A 770 -15.08 21.44 11.04
C GLY A 770 -13.94 21.97 11.90
N GLY A 771 -13.38 23.11 11.53
CA GLY A 771 -12.38 23.83 12.32
C GLY A 771 -10.95 23.62 11.82
N ASP A 772 -9.99 23.38 12.72
CA ASP A 772 -8.57 23.23 12.35
C ASP A 772 -8.23 21.74 12.17
N GLY A 773 -7.98 21.25 10.96
CA GLY A 773 -7.60 19.87 10.65
C GLY A 773 -8.06 19.47 9.24
N ASP A 774 -7.68 18.28 8.79
CA ASP A 774 -8.19 17.69 7.53
C ASP A 774 -9.46 16.89 7.86
N ASP A 775 -10.63 17.44 7.57
CA ASP A 775 -11.93 17.05 8.12
C ASP A 775 -12.83 16.37 7.09
N ILE A 776 -13.57 15.33 7.48
CA ILE A 776 -14.54 14.63 6.63
C ILE A 776 -15.96 14.89 7.14
N VAL A 777 -16.79 15.50 6.30
CA VAL A 777 -18.19 15.82 6.59
C VAL A 777 -19.09 15.09 5.61
N GLU A 778 -19.98 14.24 6.12
CA GLU A 778 -20.99 13.55 5.33
C GLU A 778 -22.38 13.82 5.90
N ALA A 779 -23.03 14.83 5.35
CA ALA A 779 -24.32 15.35 5.79
C ALA A 779 -25.47 14.96 4.86
N GLY A 780 -25.47 13.75 4.26
CA GLY A 780 -26.60 13.40 3.39
C GLY A 780 -26.59 12.12 2.56
N GLU A 781 -25.69 11.14 2.75
CA GLU A 781 -25.53 9.96 1.85
C GLU A 781 -26.83 9.21 1.46
N PHE A 782 -27.94 9.37 2.23
CA PHE A 782 -29.27 8.82 1.89
C PHE A 782 -30.48 9.73 2.19
N GLY A 783 -30.30 11.05 2.36
CA GLY A 783 -31.31 11.98 2.90
C GLY A 783 -31.59 13.23 2.07
N ASN A 784 -32.70 13.94 2.35
CA ASN A 784 -33.05 15.25 1.76
C ASN A 784 -32.98 16.34 2.86
N GLY A 785 -32.33 17.48 2.61
CA GLY A 785 -32.32 18.62 3.54
C GLY A 785 -31.41 19.79 3.14
N ASP A 786 -31.68 20.98 3.67
CA ASP A 786 -30.94 22.21 3.32
C ASP A 786 -29.79 22.43 4.34
N ASN A 787 -28.62 21.81 4.11
CA ASN A 787 -27.49 21.82 5.06
C ASN A 787 -26.57 23.05 4.92
N GLU A 788 -25.81 23.44 5.94
CA GLU A 788 -24.75 24.46 5.89
C GLU A 788 -23.47 23.86 6.50
N LEU A 789 -22.36 23.73 5.75
CA LEU A 789 -21.10 23.11 6.19
C LEU A 789 -19.96 24.13 6.16
N ILE A 790 -19.02 24.06 7.08
CA ILE A 790 -17.76 24.82 7.06
C ILE A 790 -16.66 23.78 7.33
N GLY A 791 -15.63 23.67 6.49
CA GLY A 791 -14.46 22.77 6.69
C GLY A 791 -13.51 23.42 7.69
N GLY A 792 -12.44 24.07 7.26
CA GLY A 792 -11.83 25.17 8.00
C GLY A 792 -10.36 25.37 7.67
N ALA A 793 -9.46 24.57 8.23
CA ALA A 793 -8.03 24.65 7.94
C ALA A 793 -7.38 23.26 7.94
N GLY A 794 -7.33 22.64 6.77
CA GLY A 794 -6.67 21.39 6.40
C GLY A 794 -7.16 21.01 5.01
N ASP A 795 -6.87 19.79 4.55
CA ASP A 795 -7.38 19.25 3.29
C ASP A 795 -8.68 18.44 3.53
N ASP A 796 -9.84 19.08 3.40
CA ASP A 796 -11.15 18.60 3.88
C ASP A 796 -11.95 17.77 2.84
N ASP A 797 -12.97 17.01 3.25
CA ASP A 797 -13.87 16.23 2.36
C ASP A 797 -15.34 16.35 2.77
N LEU A 798 -16.12 17.12 2.01
CA LEU A 798 -17.40 17.69 2.42
C LEU A 798 -18.55 17.28 1.49
N SER A 799 -19.35 16.30 1.91
CA SER A 799 -20.58 15.88 1.25
C SER A 799 -21.85 16.27 2.01
N ALA A 800 -22.90 16.69 1.31
CA ALA A 800 -24.19 17.07 1.93
C ALA A 800 -25.43 16.38 1.32
N GLY A 801 -25.29 15.49 0.34
CA GLY A 801 -26.42 14.86 -0.35
C GLY A 801 -27.39 15.86 -1.00
N ASP A 802 -28.65 15.47 -1.21
CA ASP A 802 -29.67 16.29 -1.92
C ASP A 802 -30.26 17.41 -1.03
N GLY A 803 -30.45 18.63 -1.56
CA GLY A 803 -31.14 19.77 -0.94
C GLY A 803 -30.50 21.13 -1.25
N ASP A 804 -31.04 22.24 -0.69
CA ASP A 804 -30.44 23.58 -0.89
C ASP A 804 -29.30 23.79 0.14
N ASN A 805 -28.13 23.21 -0.09
CA ASN A 805 -27.01 23.20 0.88
C ASN A 805 -26.12 24.47 0.82
N ARG A 806 -25.24 24.71 1.80
CA ARG A 806 -24.34 25.89 1.93
C ARG A 806 -22.97 25.52 2.54
N VAL A 807 -21.94 25.26 1.76
CA VAL A 807 -20.60 24.80 2.16
C VAL A 807 -19.57 25.94 2.17
N PHE A 808 -18.57 25.87 3.06
CA PHE A 808 -17.43 26.80 3.18
C PHE A 808 -16.16 25.99 3.54
N ALA A 809 -15.39 25.52 2.57
CA ALA A 809 -14.32 24.55 2.71
C ALA A 809 -13.14 25.05 3.57
N GLY A 810 -12.30 26.02 3.18
CA GLY A 810 -11.36 26.65 4.12
C GLY A 810 -9.95 26.93 3.63
N ILE A 811 -8.94 26.26 4.20
CA ILE A 811 -7.51 26.48 3.91
C ILE A 811 -6.85 25.11 3.85
N GLY A 812 -6.25 24.77 2.71
CA GLY A 812 -5.85 23.43 2.34
C GLY A 812 -6.73 23.01 1.17
N ASN A 813 -6.76 21.72 0.86
CA ASN A 813 -7.40 21.23 -0.34
C ASN A 813 -8.60 20.41 -0.02
N ASP A 814 -9.72 20.97 -0.41
CA ASP A 814 -10.98 20.53 0.08
C ASP A 814 -11.85 19.89 -1.01
N ILE A 815 -12.11 18.59 -0.86
CA ILE A 815 -13.14 17.86 -1.61
C ILE A 815 -14.48 18.39 -1.17
N VAL A 816 -15.36 18.67 -2.11
CA VAL A 816 -16.77 18.91 -1.81
C VAL A 816 -17.61 18.06 -2.75
N ASP A 817 -18.51 17.20 -2.25
CA ASP A 817 -19.32 16.25 -3.08
C ASP A 817 -20.80 16.30 -2.69
N LEU A 818 -21.59 17.14 -3.36
CA LEU A 818 -23.00 17.42 -3.02
C LEU A 818 -23.97 16.77 -4.01
N GLY A 819 -25.18 16.45 -3.55
CA GLY A 819 -26.27 15.93 -4.39
C GLY A 819 -27.15 17.03 -5.01
N ASP A 820 -28.34 16.66 -5.49
CA ASP A 820 -29.25 17.55 -6.22
C ASP A 820 -29.83 18.67 -5.32
N GLY A 821 -29.88 19.94 -5.77
CA GLY A 821 -30.57 21.05 -5.10
C GLY A 821 -29.95 22.43 -5.35
N GLY A 822 -30.45 23.49 -4.69
CA GLY A 822 -29.91 24.85 -4.82
C GLY A 822 -28.78 25.13 -3.83
N ASN A 823 -27.60 24.55 -4.09
CA ASN A 823 -26.47 24.59 -3.16
C ASN A 823 -25.70 25.93 -3.18
N PHE A 824 -24.88 26.21 -2.18
CA PHE A 824 -23.94 27.33 -2.09
C PHE A 824 -22.60 26.76 -1.61
N VAL A 825 -21.44 27.14 -2.13
CA VAL A 825 -20.12 26.59 -1.76
C VAL A 825 -19.08 27.73 -1.75
N GLU A 826 -18.11 27.73 -0.83
CA GLU A 826 -16.90 28.58 -0.85
C GLU A 826 -15.66 27.71 -0.53
N GLY A 827 -14.70 27.48 -1.45
CA GLY A 827 -13.58 26.52 -1.36
C GLY A 827 -12.39 27.02 -0.54
N GLY A 828 -11.84 28.20 -0.80
CA GLY A 828 -10.91 28.86 0.13
C GLY A 828 -9.45 28.97 -0.31
N ASP A 829 -8.47 28.53 0.47
CA ASP A 829 -7.02 28.67 0.16
C ASP A 829 -6.36 27.29 -0.03
N GLY A 830 -6.27 26.78 -1.24
CA GLY A 830 -5.54 25.58 -1.63
C GLY A 830 -5.92 25.26 -3.06
N ASP A 831 -5.37 24.19 -3.59
CA ASP A 831 -5.90 23.66 -4.84
C ASP A 831 -7.11 22.80 -4.38
N ASP A 832 -8.36 22.99 -4.82
CA ASP A 832 -9.66 22.51 -4.27
C ASP A 832 -10.53 21.74 -5.30
N GLU A 833 -11.40 20.78 -4.93
CA GLU A 833 -12.13 19.92 -5.89
C GLU A 833 -13.57 19.68 -5.45
N ILE A 834 -14.47 20.20 -6.26
CA ILE A 834 -15.82 20.50 -5.81
C ILE A 834 -16.79 19.96 -6.84
N LEU A 835 -17.53 18.92 -6.48
CA LEU A 835 -18.61 18.32 -7.22
C LEU A 835 -19.93 18.62 -6.57
N VAL A 836 -20.88 19.10 -7.36
CA VAL A 836 -22.26 19.23 -6.93
C VAL A 836 -23.23 18.59 -7.92
N GLY A 837 -24.32 18.02 -7.42
CA GLY A 837 -25.41 17.48 -8.22
C GLY A 837 -26.34 18.57 -8.79
N ASN A 838 -27.46 18.15 -9.38
CA ASN A 838 -28.26 19.03 -10.23
C ASN A 838 -29.04 20.13 -9.46
N GLY A 839 -29.05 21.40 -9.90
CA GLY A 839 -29.89 22.48 -9.34
C GLY A 839 -29.36 23.93 -9.47
N ASP A 840 -29.96 24.92 -8.78
CA ASP A 840 -29.53 26.34 -8.88
C ASP A 840 -28.40 26.62 -7.86
N ASN A 841 -27.18 26.13 -8.12
CA ASN A 841 -26.06 26.18 -7.17
C ASN A 841 -25.28 27.53 -7.19
N VAL A 842 -24.51 27.87 -6.15
CA VAL A 842 -23.69 29.10 -6.06
C VAL A 842 -22.32 28.79 -5.44
N ILE A 843 -21.25 28.61 -6.22
CA ILE A 843 -19.96 28.04 -5.81
C ILE A 843 -18.84 29.09 -5.89
N HIS A 844 -17.91 29.13 -4.94
CA HIS A 844 -16.67 29.88 -5.01
C HIS A 844 -15.50 28.88 -4.80
N GLY A 845 -14.47 28.88 -5.64
CA GLY A 845 -13.28 28.01 -5.65
C GLY A 845 -12.31 28.52 -4.62
N GLY A 846 -11.32 29.33 -4.96
CA GLY A 846 -10.43 29.80 -3.92
C GLY A 846 -9.08 30.31 -4.39
N ALA A 847 -8.01 29.78 -3.80
CA ALA A 847 -6.65 30.19 -4.08
C ALA A 847 -5.71 28.98 -4.16
N GLY A 848 -5.56 28.43 -5.36
CA GLY A 848 -4.76 27.29 -5.78
C GLY A 848 -5.37 26.74 -7.07
N ASN A 849 -4.86 25.63 -7.58
CA ASN A 849 -5.25 24.98 -8.84
C ASN A 849 -6.42 24.00 -8.63
N ASP A 850 -7.65 24.43 -8.84
CA ASP A 850 -8.86 23.77 -8.35
C ASP A 850 -9.58 22.95 -9.43
N LEU A 851 -10.17 21.80 -9.09
CA LEU A 851 -11.04 20.99 -9.94
C LEU A 851 -12.54 21.05 -9.57
N ILE A 852 -13.39 21.78 -10.29
CA ILE A 852 -14.81 21.91 -9.90
C ILE A 852 -15.77 21.24 -10.89
N ASP A 853 -16.40 20.12 -10.54
CA ASP A 853 -17.48 19.49 -11.31
C ASP A 853 -18.90 19.93 -10.80
N GLY A 854 -19.94 20.06 -11.60
CA GLY A 854 -21.22 20.62 -11.09
C GLY A 854 -22.51 20.20 -11.79
N LEU A 855 -22.46 19.27 -12.74
CA LEU A 855 -23.64 18.68 -13.43
C LEU A 855 -24.68 19.74 -13.91
N ASP A 856 -25.98 19.42 -14.01
CA ASP A 856 -27.03 20.30 -14.62
C ASP A 856 -27.59 21.42 -13.67
N GLY A 857 -27.99 22.61 -14.17
CA GLY A 857 -28.80 23.64 -13.45
C GLY A 857 -28.51 25.15 -13.69
N ASP A 858 -29.20 26.12 -13.02
CA ASP A 858 -28.89 27.58 -13.15
C ASP A 858 -27.80 28.00 -12.13
N ASN A 859 -26.59 27.44 -12.26
CA ASN A 859 -25.51 27.59 -11.28
C ASN A 859 -24.82 28.98 -11.33
N THR A 860 -24.14 29.41 -10.26
CA THR A 860 -23.35 30.65 -10.20
C THR A 860 -21.98 30.37 -9.55
N ILE A 861 -20.91 30.16 -10.33
CA ILE A 861 -19.59 29.63 -9.90
C ILE A 861 -18.50 30.71 -9.99
N TYR A 862 -17.55 30.78 -9.06
CA TYR A 862 -16.39 31.67 -9.08
C TYR A 862 -15.11 30.83 -8.83
N GLY A 863 -14.05 30.85 -9.64
CA GLY A 863 -12.80 30.06 -9.44
C GLY A 863 -11.73 30.76 -8.57
N ASP A 864 -11.60 32.09 -8.71
CA ASP A 864 -10.74 32.99 -7.93
C ASP A 864 -9.20 33.01 -8.27
N ASP A 865 -8.25 32.36 -7.59
CA ASP A 865 -6.78 32.55 -7.77
C ASP A 865 -5.96 31.20 -7.99
N GLY A 866 -5.79 30.66 -9.20
CA GLY A 866 -4.82 29.58 -9.55
C GLY A 866 -4.97 29.05 -10.98
N ASP A 867 -4.36 27.91 -11.35
CA ASP A 867 -4.56 27.25 -12.67
C ASP A 867 -5.58 26.08 -12.48
N ASP A 868 -6.86 26.32 -12.75
CA ASP A 868 -8.01 25.52 -12.29
C ASP A 868 -8.70 24.78 -13.45
N LEU A 869 -9.36 23.63 -13.24
CA LEU A 869 -10.30 23.05 -14.20
C LEU A 869 -11.69 22.80 -13.67
N VAL A 870 -12.70 23.29 -14.37
CA VAL A 870 -14.10 23.27 -13.93
C VAL A 870 -14.98 22.64 -15.00
N ILE A 871 -15.90 21.74 -14.64
CA ILE A 871 -16.79 21.01 -15.56
C ILE A 871 -18.23 21.03 -15.09
N VAL A 872 -19.16 21.53 -15.90
CA VAL A 872 -20.60 21.42 -15.60
C VAL A 872 -21.39 21.01 -16.85
N ASP A 873 -22.55 20.37 -16.67
CA ASP A 873 -23.46 19.91 -17.74
C ASP A 873 -24.51 21.03 -18.10
N ASP A 874 -25.82 20.80 -18.29
CA ASP A 874 -26.78 21.77 -18.92
C ASP A 874 -27.45 22.84 -17.98
N GLY A 875 -27.56 24.15 -18.35
CA GLY A 875 -28.42 25.19 -17.68
C GLY A 875 -28.11 26.72 -17.88
N ASP A 876 -28.81 27.71 -17.26
CA ASP A 876 -28.50 29.17 -17.40
C ASP A 876 -27.42 29.64 -16.37
N ASN A 877 -26.22 29.06 -16.47
CA ASN A 877 -25.14 29.22 -15.48
C ASN A 877 -24.46 30.60 -15.49
N ARG A 878 -23.81 31.00 -14.39
CA ARG A 878 -23.00 32.23 -14.26
C ARG A 878 -21.60 31.94 -13.67
N ILE A 879 -20.56 31.78 -14.49
CA ILE A 879 -19.21 31.31 -14.07
C ILE A 879 -18.17 32.46 -14.12
N PHE A 880 -17.27 32.54 -13.15
CA PHE A 880 -16.26 33.60 -13.03
C PHE A 880 -14.86 32.99 -12.69
N GLY A 881 -14.00 32.75 -13.68
CA GLY A 881 -12.70 32.03 -13.59
C GLY A 881 -11.71 32.62 -12.58
N GLY A 882 -10.99 33.71 -12.89
CA GLY A 882 -10.09 34.33 -11.90
C GLY A 882 -8.67 34.65 -12.38
N ALA A 883 -7.64 34.05 -11.77
CA ALA A 883 -6.24 34.39 -12.00
C ALA A 883 -5.27 33.17 -12.04
N GLY A 884 -5.07 32.57 -13.22
CA GLY A 884 -4.02 31.63 -13.61
C GLY A 884 -4.37 31.06 -14.98
N ASN A 885 -3.89 29.88 -15.35
CA ASN A 885 -4.16 29.23 -16.63
C ASN A 885 -5.17 28.09 -16.45
N ASP A 886 -6.45 28.36 -16.69
CA ASP A 886 -7.56 27.48 -16.28
C ASP A 886 -8.14 26.65 -17.45
N ASP A 887 -8.71 25.46 -17.24
CA ASP A 887 -9.46 24.64 -18.22
C ASP A 887 -10.96 24.55 -17.81
N LEU A 888 -11.91 25.28 -18.42
CA LEU A 888 -13.31 25.40 -17.94
C LEU A 888 -14.34 24.83 -18.94
N ASP A 889 -14.89 23.63 -18.73
CA ASP A 889 -16.05 23.06 -19.44
C ASP A 889 -17.39 23.44 -18.77
N ALA A 890 -18.37 23.99 -19.49
CA ALA A 890 -19.65 24.44 -18.88
C ALA A 890 -20.95 24.09 -19.63
N GLY A 891 -20.96 23.07 -20.50
CA GLY A 891 -22.19 22.46 -21.05
C GLY A 891 -23.14 23.40 -21.82
N ASP A 892 -24.41 23.03 -22.09
CA ASP A 892 -25.38 23.83 -22.89
C ASP A 892 -26.18 24.89 -22.04
N GLY A 893 -26.73 26.01 -22.62
CA GLY A 893 -27.67 26.98 -21.96
C GLY A 893 -27.49 28.50 -22.22
N ASP A 894 -28.29 29.43 -21.62
CA ASP A 894 -28.07 30.91 -21.72
C ASP A 894 -27.07 31.38 -20.64
N ASN A 895 -25.85 30.83 -20.69
CA ASN A 895 -24.81 31.02 -19.68
C ASN A 895 -24.16 32.41 -19.72
N TYR A 896 -23.62 32.85 -18.60
CA TYR A 896 -22.85 34.09 -18.44
C TYR A 896 -21.47 33.75 -17.85
N ILE A 897 -20.39 33.83 -18.62
CA ILE A 897 -19.05 33.43 -18.15
C ILE A 897 -18.07 34.60 -18.21
N GLU A 898 -17.22 34.77 -17.21
CA GLU A 898 -16.08 35.70 -17.19
C GLU A 898 -14.80 34.92 -16.84
N GLY A 899 -13.84 34.78 -17.78
CA GLY A 899 -12.59 33.99 -17.64
C GLY A 899 -11.60 34.58 -16.64
N GLY A 900 -10.66 35.45 -17.03
CA GLY A 900 -9.74 35.96 -16.00
C GLY A 900 -8.44 36.60 -16.47
N ASP A 901 -7.37 36.37 -15.72
CA ASP A 901 -5.98 36.77 -15.99
C ASP A 901 -5.06 35.51 -16.17
N GLY A 902 -4.86 34.97 -17.38
CA GLY A 902 -3.85 33.94 -17.75
C GLY A 902 -4.16 33.32 -19.12
N ASP A 903 -3.56 32.19 -19.50
CA ASP A 903 -3.81 31.53 -20.79
C ASP A 903 -4.71 30.29 -20.58
N ASP A 904 -6.01 30.44 -20.80
CA ASP A 904 -7.05 29.49 -20.35
C ASP A 904 -7.62 28.61 -21.49
N ILE A 905 -8.05 27.36 -21.23
CA ILE A 905 -8.89 26.53 -22.09
C ILE A 905 -10.35 26.66 -21.58
N ILE A 906 -11.35 26.90 -22.44
CA ILE A 906 -12.77 26.99 -21.99
C ILE A 906 -13.67 26.26 -23.00
N ILE A 907 -14.37 25.22 -22.58
CA ILE A 907 -15.30 24.42 -23.39
C ILE A 907 -16.74 24.79 -22.97
N VAL A 908 -17.67 25.13 -23.89
CA VAL A 908 -19.09 25.43 -23.54
C VAL A 908 -20.02 25.08 -24.69
N GLY A 909 -21.12 24.39 -24.44
CA GLY A 909 -22.14 23.94 -25.42
C GLY A 909 -23.08 25.03 -26.01
N ASP A 910 -24.30 24.66 -26.43
CA ASP A 910 -25.25 25.47 -27.24
C ASP A 910 -26.12 26.49 -26.40
N GLY A 911 -26.29 27.77 -26.82
CA GLY A 911 -27.29 28.74 -26.22
C GLY A 911 -27.06 30.27 -26.40
N ASP A 912 -27.96 31.17 -25.90
CA ASP A 912 -27.79 32.65 -25.95
C ASP A 912 -26.78 33.12 -24.87
N ASN A 913 -25.57 32.58 -24.95
CA ASN A 913 -24.47 32.78 -24.01
C ASN A 913 -23.89 34.20 -24.05
N GLU A 914 -23.48 34.70 -22.88
CA GLU A 914 -22.80 35.98 -22.70
C GLU A 914 -21.44 35.77 -22.03
N ILE A 915 -20.40 35.53 -22.85
CA ILE A 915 -19.05 35.11 -22.42
C ILE A 915 -18.04 36.26 -22.54
N TYR A 916 -17.13 36.34 -21.57
CA TYR A 916 -16.13 37.39 -21.44
C TYR A 916 -14.80 36.82 -20.91
N GLY A 917 -13.96 36.22 -21.77
CA GLY A 917 -12.74 35.46 -21.38
C GLY A 917 -11.59 36.19 -20.66
N GLY A 918 -11.47 37.53 -20.71
CA GLY A 918 -10.45 38.23 -19.92
C GLY A 918 -9.09 38.46 -20.61
N ALA A 919 -7.97 37.97 -20.08
CA ALA A 919 -6.62 38.48 -20.33
C ALA A 919 -5.47 37.44 -20.43
N GLY A 920 -5.38 36.64 -21.50
CA GLY A 920 -4.15 36.02 -22.04
C GLY A 920 -4.33 35.47 -23.45
N ASP A 921 -3.67 34.35 -23.79
CA ASP A 921 -3.82 33.62 -25.05
C ASP A 921 -4.66 32.34 -24.81
N ASP A 922 -5.98 32.52 -24.69
CA ASP A 922 -6.96 31.48 -24.31
C ASP A 922 -7.47 30.64 -25.51
N ASP A 923 -7.67 29.32 -25.34
CA ASP A 923 -8.20 28.33 -26.32
C ASP A 923 -9.63 27.87 -25.94
N ILE A 924 -10.65 28.50 -26.54
CA ILE A 924 -12.06 28.25 -26.21
C ILE A 924 -12.73 27.37 -27.28
N GLU A 925 -13.21 26.17 -26.93
CA GLU A 925 -13.96 25.24 -27.78
C GLU A 925 -15.46 25.29 -27.47
N THR A 926 -16.22 26.11 -28.19
CA THR A 926 -17.68 26.25 -27.96
C THR A 926 -18.53 25.40 -28.91
N GLY A 927 -19.66 24.86 -28.45
CA GLY A 927 -20.77 24.34 -29.24
C GLY A 927 -21.49 25.39 -30.10
N TYR A 928 -22.61 25.04 -30.70
CA TYR A 928 -23.43 25.92 -31.54
C TYR A 928 -24.48 26.73 -30.77
N GLY A 929 -24.21 28.03 -30.60
CA GLY A 929 -25.18 29.05 -30.17
C GLY A 929 -25.19 30.27 -31.07
#